data_AF-A0A5C6EI21-F1
#
_entry.id   AF-A0A5C6EI21-F1
#
_cell.length_a   1.000
_cell.length_b   1.000
_cell.length_c   1.000
_cell.angle_alpha   90.00
_cell.angle_beta   90.00
_cell.angle_gamma   90.00
#
_symmetry.space_group_name_H-M   'P 1'
#
loop_
_entity.id
_entity.type
_entity.pdbx_description
1 polymer ?
#
loop_
_entity_poly.entity_id
_entity_poly.type
_entity_poly.pdbx_seq_one_letter_code
_entity_poly.pdbx_strand_id
1 'polypeptide(L)'
;MDTDKIKQFFILHFEKLILGLVVLVSMFLVYSGLQLPDFLQSQQPDKLTSKASQVKLAIDDDHSEAFIEERIPTYDIIAATERLYTPVDDSPYKLRHPWEAQNEQSVVRRQDPALPAPLDLRTHGVATSIAIKGSKIDPLDYPLASLEPADAVEKVEAPAPRRPRRSRRGMGMDEMGMGMDGMDMGMDMMGMDMMGMDMGMMGMDMDMGMEGATGPIRKLKPEFDFGLRPIAGEDKRNPKPSVGWFIAGTALLPHREIYEAYEMALKDADAYDPRRDTPLYFNFEVERADVTDKPIEQLVDADWTRVWHLKRYAELADGFWAGYSPEIVNQDYREDQLTVWIPPVLLDDYRPWSIHPRIPMLSQAEITKQELIEQEAIEDAKNPDFEFDKDDNIELSLPGTTGGGGMDYGGMDMGYGMDGMDMMAGGGMMMMGRGKVEIDPVEHKLMRFYDFAGNSIFKNAPVYGRTYVYRMRYAVIDPNFPASQLMQPKTSSLAPEVARRVMDKMNDAVKQKKRDFQRWSEWSAPSEPASLPTLESYVAGAVEPGAASTWAVAGRPVQYQRDESKAKVVATQLIPKYGVKVPMEIEVFKGGVLSQKAEFADVVDPITLEIKKLPDPEFVSSSTVVDLDGGRPLKIASDLTEPGMILMFDQSGQLQLRNEIDDQELFRIETFADEKGL
;
A
#
# COMPACT_ATOMS: atom_id res chain seq x y z
N MET A 1 -79.00 60.02 33.39
CA MET A 1 -78.25 60.52 32.22
C MET A 1 -78.24 59.41 31.18
N ASP A 2 -78.84 59.63 30.01
CA ASP A 2 -78.91 58.63 28.93
C ASP A 2 -77.51 58.32 28.40
N THR A 3 -77.02 57.12 28.69
CA THR A 3 -75.71 56.60 28.28
C THR A 3 -75.54 56.62 26.75
N ASP A 4 -76.63 56.51 25.99
CA ASP A 4 -76.62 56.52 24.53
C ASP A 4 -76.45 57.93 23.94
N LYS A 5 -76.93 58.97 24.62
CA LYS A 5 -76.70 60.37 24.21
C LYS A 5 -75.25 60.79 24.43
N ILE A 6 -74.61 60.29 25.48
CA ILE A 6 -73.18 60.52 25.74
C ILE A 6 -72.32 59.85 24.65
N LYS A 7 -72.65 58.61 24.28
CA LYS A 7 -71.93 57.89 23.20
C LYS A 7 -72.08 58.57 21.84
N GLN A 8 -73.28 59.02 21.46
CA GLN A 8 -73.46 59.78 20.21
C GLN A 8 -72.72 61.12 20.21
N PHE A 9 -72.65 61.81 21.35
CA PHE A 9 -71.88 63.05 21.48
C PHE A 9 -70.39 62.82 21.26
N PHE A 10 -69.81 61.78 21.89
CA PHE A 10 -68.41 61.42 21.70
C PHE A 10 -68.11 60.95 20.27
N ILE A 11 -69.00 60.17 19.64
CA ILE A 11 -68.80 59.73 18.24
C ILE A 11 -68.83 60.91 17.26
N LEU A 12 -69.74 61.87 17.43
CA LEU A 12 -69.85 63.04 16.56
C LEU A 12 -68.74 64.08 16.79
N HIS A 13 -68.04 64.04 17.92
CA HIS A 13 -67.01 65.01 18.29
C HIS A 13 -65.62 64.40 18.51
N PHE A 14 -65.45 63.10 18.22
CA PHE A 14 -64.19 62.36 18.44
C PHE A 14 -63.02 62.98 17.68
N GLU A 15 -63.24 63.39 16.43
CA GLU A 15 -62.24 64.05 15.60
C GLU A 15 -61.74 65.38 16.20
N LYS A 16 -62.66 66.20 16.72
CA LYS A 16 -62.31 67.47 17.39
C LYS A 16 -61.52 67.24 18.68
N LEU A 17 -61.80 66.13 19.36
CA LEU A 17 -61.09 65.71 20.58
C LEU A 17 -59.65 65.28 20.26
N ILE A 18 -59.45 64.52 19.19
CA ILE A 18 -58.11 64.16 18.69
C ILE A 18 -57.35 65.42 18.26
N LEU A 19 -57.97 66.32 17.50
CA LEU A 19 -57.34 67.57 17.08
C LEU A 19 -56.91 68.42 18.30
N GLY A 20 -57.76 68.54 19.31
CA GLY A 20 -57.45 69.24 20.55
C GLY A 20 -56.27 68.60 21.30
N LEU A 21 -56.19 67.27 21.31
CA LEU A 21 -55.08 66.54 21.93
C LEU A 21 -53.76 66.76 21.18
N VAL A 22 -53.77 66.77 19.85
CA VAL A 22 -52.58 67.05 19.04
C VAL A 22 -52.06 68.47 19.29
N VAL A 23 -52.96 69.47 19.33
CA VAL A 23 -52.57 70.86 19.63
C VAL A 23 -51.96 70.98 21.03
N LEU A 24 -52.53 70.30 22.03
CA LEU A 24 -51.98 70.28 23.39
C LEU A 24 -50.59 69.64 23.45
N VAL A 25 -50.38 68.52 22.75
CA VAL A 25 -49.07 67.85 22.69
C VAL A 25 -48.04 68.73 21.98
N SER A 26 -48.41 69.40 20.89
CA SER A 26 -47.51 70.33 20.20
C SER A 26 -47.13 71.53 21.09
N MET A 27 -48.08 72.12 21.82
CA MET A 27 -47.78 73.20 22.77
C MET A 27 -46.86 72.71 23.91
N PHE A 28 -47.08 71.49 24.39
CA PHE A 28 -46.23 70.89 25.42
C PHE A 28 -44.79 70.68 24.93
N LEU A 29 -44.60 70.21 23.69
CA LEU A 29 -43.26 70.02 23.13
C LEU A 29 -42.53 71.36 22.93
N VAL A 30 -43.22 72.40 22.47
CA VAL A 30 -42.62 73.74 22.36
C VAL A 30 -42.26 74.29 23.74
N TYR A 31 -43.13 74.11 24.74
CA TYR A 31 -42.85 74.51 26.12
C TYR A 31 -41.64 73.75 26.71
N SER A 32 -41.55 72.45 26.49
CA SER A 32 -40.42 71.62 26.91
C SER A 32 -39.12 72.01 26.19
N GLY A 33 -39.19 72.37 24.91
CA GLY A 33 -38.03 72.83 24.14
C GLY A 33 -37.48 74.16 24.64
N LEU A 34 -38.35 75.08 25.06
CA LEU A 34 -37.94 76.37 25.64
C LEU A 34 -37.31 76.25 27.04
N GLN A 35 -37.51 75.12 27.72
CA GLN A 35 -36.90 74.85 29.04
C GLN A 35 -35.54 74.14 28.94
N LEU A 36 -35.08 73.75 27.75
CA LEU A 36 -33.74 73.17 27.60
C LEU A 36 -32.69 74.29 27.78
N PRO A 37 -31.73 74.13 28.71
CA PRO A 37 -30.70 75.13 28.93
C PRO A 37 -29.80 75.27 27.70
N ASP A 38 -29.41 76.50 27.40
CA ASP A 38 -28.60 76.83 26.22
C ASP A 38 -27.23 76.11 26.30
N PHE A 39 -27.02 75.17 25.39
CA PHE A 39 -25.83 74.31 25.33
C PHE A 39 -24.52 75.11 25.20
N LEU A 40 -24.61 76.34 24.68
CA LEU A 40 -23.47 77.25 24.50
C LEU A 40 -22.99 77.92 25.79
N GLN A 41 -23.76 77.86 26.88
CA GLN A 41 -23.32 78.39 28.18
C GLN A 41 -22.47 77.40 28.98
N SER A 42 -22.67 76.10 28.81
CA SER A 42 -21.95 75.06 29.57
C SER A 42 -20.72 74.51 28.85
N GLN A 43 -20.77 74.45 27.51
CA GLN A 43 -19.73 73.84 26.68
C GLN A 43 -19.27 74.82 25.60
N GLN A 44 -18.48 75.83 26.00
CA GLN A 44 -17.84 76.73 25.04
C GLN A 44 -16.66 76.01 24.36
N PRO A 45 -16.51 76.11 23.03
CA PRO A 45 -15.45 75.43 22.28
C PRO A 45 -14.06 75.68 22.87
N ASP A 46 -13.77 76.93 23.23
CA ASP A 46 -12.46 77.32 23.76
C ASP A 46 -12.15 76.68 25.12
N LYS A 47 -13.17 76.49 25.98
CA LYS A 47 -13.01 75.78 27.26
C LYS A 47 -12.75 74.30 27.06
N LEU A 48 -13.37 73.70 26.04
CA LEU A 48 -13.12 72.31 25.67
C LEU A 48 -11.72 72.13 25.08
N THR A 49 -11.26 73.05 24.23
CA THR A 49 -9.89 73.03 23.70
C THR A 49 -8.86 73.24 24.82
N SER A 50 -9.12 74.16 25.75
CA SER A 50 -8.28 74.37 26.93
C SER A 50 -8.21 73.14 27.84
N LYS A 51 -9.36 72.49 28.12
CA LYS A 51 -9.41 71.23 28.88
C LYS A 51 -8.66 70.11 28.17
N ALA A 52 -8.83 69.97 26.85
CA ALA A 52 -8.12 68.95 26.08
C ALA A 52 -6.60 69.17 26.13
N SER A 53 -6.14 70.42 26.02
CA SER A 53 -4.72 70.76 26.15
C SER A 53 -4.18 70.55 27.57
N GLN A 54 -4.97 70.82 28.62
CA GLN A 54 -4.61 70.52 30.00
C GLN A 54 -4.51 69.02 30.26
N VAL A 55 -5.44 68.23 29.75
CA VAL A 55 -5.42 66.77 29.87
C VAL A 55 -4.21 66.21 29.12
N LYS A 56 -3.88 66.75 27.95
CA LYS A 56 -2.67 66.35 27.21
C LYS A 56 -1.39 66.65 28.02
N LEU A 57 -1.28 67.84 28.60
CA LEU A 57 -0.15 68.19 29.47
C LEU A 57 -0.07 67.29 30.72
N ALA A 58 -1.21 66.94 31.32
CA ALA A 58 -1.26 66.05 32.48
C ALA A 58 -0.95 64.58 32.15
N ILE A 59 -1.05 64.17 30.89
CA ILE A 59 -0.64 62.84 30.41
C ILE A 59 0.85 62.81 30.09
N ASP A 60 1.38 63.90 29.51
CA ASP A 60 2.79 63.98 29.11
C ASP A 60 3.75 64.15 30.32
N ASP A 61 3.30 64.74 31.43
CA ASP A 61 4.05 64.77 32.68
C ASP A 61 3.80 63.48 33.50
N ASP A 62 4.87 62.72 33.77
CA ASP A 62 4.79 61.49 34.55
C ASP A 62 4.63 61.79 36.05
N HIS A 63 3.42 61.59 36.58
CA HIS A 63 3.07 61.78 37.98
C HIS A 63 2.98 60.45 38.75
N SER A 64 3.54 59.36 38.20
CA SER A 64 3.38 58.00 38.76
C SER A 64 3.81 57.89 40.23
N GLU A 65 4.80 58.66 40.66
CA GLU A 65 5.29 58.65 42.05
C GLU A 65 4.32 59.31 43.05
N ALA A 66 3.36 60.13 42.61
CA ALA A 66 2.35 60.76 43.48
C ALA A 66 1.12 59.88 43.74
N PHE A 67 0.94 58.79 42.98
CA PHE A 67 -0.26 57.93 43.03
C PHE A 67 0.02 56.49 43.46
N ILE A 68 1.28 56.09 43.63
CA ILE A 68 1.62 54.79 44.22
C ILE A 68 1.67 54.97 45.74
N GLU A 69 0.51 55.07 46.37
CA GLU A 69 0.41 54.73 47.79
C GLU A 69 0.79 53.25 47.95
N GLU A 70 1.66 52.94 48.91
CA GLU A 70 2.09 51.58 49.22
C GLU A 70 0.86 50.75 49.62
N ARG A 71 0.32 50.00 48.67
CA ARG A 71 -0.90 49.20 48.85
C ARG A 71 -0.58 48.02 49.76
N ILE A 72 -0.77 48.18 51.06
CA ILE A 72 -0.88 47.05 51.99
C ILE A 72 -2.29 46.48 51.82
N PRO A 73 -2.49 45.30 51.22
CA PRO A 73 -3.83 44.76 51.05
C PRO A 73 -4.42 44.42 52.42
N THR A 74 -5.46 45.13 52.82
CA THR A 74 -6.36 44.75 53.91
C THR A 74 -7.29 43.62 53.45
N TYR A 75 -6.71 42.51 53.00
CA TYR A 75 -7.47 41.32 52.64
C TYR A 75 -7.54 40.40 53.85
N ASP A 76 -8.75 40.17 54.36
CA ASP A 76 -8.98 39.15 55.37
C ASP A 76 -8.96 37.78 54.68
N ILE A 77 -7.77 37.18 54.65
CA ILE A 77 -7.50 35.89 54.03
C ILE A 77 -8.43 34.81 54.62
N ILE A 78 -8.80 34.91 55.90
CA ILE A 78 -9.61 33.91 56.58
C ILE A 78 -11.05 33.96 56.05
N ALA A 79 -11.65 35.14 55.99
CA ALA A 79 -13.02 35.32 55.49
C ALA A 79 -13.16 34.92 53.99
N ALA A 80 -12.11 35.18 53.20
CA ALA A 80 -12.06 34.74 51.82
C ALA A 80 -11.89 33.23 51.65
N THR A 81 -11.07 32.62 52.51
CA THR A 81 -10.86 31.18 52.53
C THR A 81 -12.14 30.45 52.92
N GLU A 82 -12.92 30.97 53.87
CA GLU A 82 -14.24 30.43 54.21
C GLU A 82 -15.25 30.50 53.06
N ARG A 83 -15.22 31.57 52.25
CA ARG A 83 -16.03 31.66 51.02
C ARG A 83 -15.61 30.68 49.92
N LEU A 84 -14.33 30.32 49.85
CA LEU A 84 -13.87 29.30 48.91
C LEU A 84 -14.31 27.90 49.34
N TYR A 85 -14.46 27.66 50.65
CA TYR A 85 -14.96 26.40 51.19
C TYR A 85 -16.49 26.27 51.20
N THR A 86 -17.25 27.35 50.96
CA THR A 86 -18.70 27.21 50.74
C THR A 86 -18.95 26.55 49.39
N PRO A 87 -19.57 25.34 49.35
CA PRO A 87 -19.85 24.68 48.09
C PRO A 87 -20.77 25.56 47.24
N VAL A 88 -20.33 25.84 46.01
CA VAL A 88 -21.17 26.51 45.02
C VAL A 88 -22.34 25.59 44.70
N ASP A 89 -23.57 26.12 44.69
CA ASP A 89 -24.76 25.34 44.34
C ASP A 89 -24.61 24.76 42.93
N ASP A 90 -24.47 23.43 42.85
CA ASP A 90 -24.26 22.67 41.62
C ASP A 90 -25.59 22.36 40.91
N SER A 91 -26.73 22.70 41.51
CA SER A 91 -28.07 22.45 40.97
C SER A 91 -28.30 22.99 39.55
N PRO A 92 -27.77 24.16 39.13
CA PRO A 92 -27.88 24.66 37.75
C PRO A 92 -27.06 23.84 36.74
N TYR A 93 -26.03 23.14 37.21
CA TYR A 93 -25.06 22.41 36.39
C TYR A 93 -25.27 20.89 36.42
N LYS A 94 -26.24 20.40 37.22
CA LYS A 94 -26.65 18.99 37.23
C LYS A 94 -27.33 18.65 35.91
N LEU A 95 -26.58 17.99 35.02
CA LEU A 95 -27.13 17.31 33.85
C LEU A 95 -28.16 16.27 34.33
N ARG A 96 -29.43 16.40 33.90
CA ARG A 96 -30.51 15.47 34.29
C ARG A 96 -30.20 14.01 33.94
N HIS A 97 -29.40 13.77 32.90
CA HIS A 97 -28.97 12.46 32.45
C HIS A 97 -27.48 12.50 32.03
N PRO A 98 -26.53 12.19 32.93
CA PRO A 98 -25.09 12.31 32.66
C PRO A 98 -24.56 11.29 31.64
N TRP A 99 -25.36 10.29 31.26
CA TRP A 99 -24.99 9.21 30.35
C TRP A 99 -25.82 9.18 29.05
N GLU A 100 -26.74 10.13 28.87
CA GLU A 100 -27.43 10.29 27.59
C GLU A 100 -26.76 11.43 26.82
N ALA A 101 -26.22 11.12 25.64
CA ALA A 101 -25.83 12.13 24.68
C ALA A 101 -27.07 12.99 24.39
N GLN A 102 -27.03 14.26 24.79
CA GLN A 102 -28.01 15.22 24.28
C GLN A 102 -27.75 15.34 22.78
N ASN A 103 -28.57 14.67 21.97
CA ASN A 103 -28.72 15.01 20.58
C ASN A 103 -29.32 16.42 20.55
N GLU A 104 -28.47 17.44 20.63
CA GLU A 104 -28.82 18.74 20.09
C GLU A 104 -29.35 18.46 18.70
N GLN A 105 -30.62 18.76 18.44
CA GLN A 105 -31.21 18.64 17.11
C GLN A 105 -30.42 19.57 16.23
N SER A 106 -29.39 19.04 15.58
CA SER A 106 -28.54 19.85 14.75
C SER A 106 -29.40 20.35 13.60
N VAL A 107 -29.29 21.65 13.34
CA VAL A 107 -30.14 22.33 12.34
C VAL A 107 -29.78 21.84 10.92
N VAL A 108 -28.64 21.15 10.78
CA VAL A 108 -28.10 20.67 9.51
C VAL A 108 -28.76 19.35 9.12
N ARG A 109 -29.46 19.38 7.99
CA ARG A 109 -30.04 18.19 7.37
C ARG A 109 -28.95 17.34 6.71
N ARG A 110 -29.12 16.02 6.79
CA ARG A 110 -28.20 15.03 6.23
C ARG A 110 -28.10 15.18 4.71
N GLN A 111 -26.87 15.31 4.23
CA GLN A 111 -26.55 15.32 2.80
C GLN A 111 -25.98 13.96 2.38
N ASP A 112 -25.84 13.79 1.07
CA ASP A 112 -25.15 12.64 0.49
C ASP A 112 -23.64 12.96 0.36
N PRO A 113 -22.73 12.19 0.99
CA PRO A 113 -21.28 12.43 0.87
C PRO A 113 -20.79 12.44 -0.57
N ALA A 114 -19.80 13.24 -0.95
CA ALA A 114 -19.20 13.14 -2.27
C ALA A 114 -18.39 11.84 -2.40
N LEU A 115 -18.49 11.16 -3.54
CA LEU A 115 -17.75 9.92 -3.83
C LEU A 115 -16.83 10.16 -5.04
N PRO A 116 -15.60 10.65 -4.83
CA PRO A 116 -14.62 10.83 -5.91
C PRO A 116 -14.35 9.51 -6.63
N ALA A 117 -14.06 9.58 -7.93
CA ALA A 117 -13.72 8.41 -8.74
C ALA A 117 -12.32 7.85 -8.38
N PRO A 118 -12.04 6.55 -8.64
CA PRO A 118 -10.69 6.01 -8.53
C PRO A 118 -9.69 6.73 -9.43
N LEU A 119 -8.44 6.84 -8.96
CA LEU A 119 -7.35 7.56 -9.60
C LEU A 119 -6.24 6.59 -10.07
N ASP A 120 -5.45 7.03 -11.06
CA ASP A 120 -4.23 6.34 -11.55
C ASP A 120 -4.44 4.84 -11.81
N LEU A 121 -5.37 4.50 -12.69
CA LEU A 121 -5.63 3.12 -13.09
C LEU A 121 -4.51 2.60 -13.99
N ARG A 122 -3.78 1.60 -13.52
CA ARG A 122 -2.71 0.93 -14.25
C ARG A 122 -3.07 -0.51 -14.55
N THR A 123 -2.59 -0.99 -15.69
CA THR A 123 -2.90 -2.34 -16.18
C THR A 123 -1.65 -3.01 -16.73
N HIS A 124 -1.46 -4.28 -16.37
CA HIS A 124 -0.31 -5.09 -16.74
C HIS A 124 -0.76 -6.41 -17.35
N GLY A 125 -0.22 -6.77 -18.51
CA GLY A 125 -0.40 -8.09 -19.08
C GLY A 125 0.49 -9.11 -18.36
N VAL A 126 -0.07 -10.22 -17.89
CA VAL A 126 0.65 -11.23 -17.10
C VAL A 126 0.48 -12.63 -17.72
N ALA A 127 1.59 -13.33 -17.90
CA ALA A 127 1.65 -14.75 -18.23
C ALA A 127 2.55 -15.46 -17.20
N THR A 128 1.95 -16.30 -16.38
CA THR A 128 2.62 -16.98 -15.26
C THR A 128 2.02 -18.36 -15.02
N SER A 129 2.66 -19.16 -14.15
CA SER A 129 2.12 -20.44 -13.68
C SER A 129 1.30 -20.19 -12.42
N ILE A 130 0.09 -20.76 -12.34
CA ILE A 130 -0.80 -20.66 -11.18
C ILE A 130 -1.22 -22.04 -10.67
N ALA A 131 -1.53 -22.14 -9.38
CA ALA A 131 -2.06 -23.35 -8.77
C ALA A 131 -3.60 -23.41 -8.87
N ILE A 132 -4.12 -24.46 -9.50
CA ILE A 132 -5.56 -24.72 -9.56
C ILE A 132 -5.93 -25.98 -8.79
N LYS A 133 -7.20 -26.08 -8.38
CA LYS A 133 -7.70 -27.28 -7.69
C LYS A 133 -7.68 -28.48 -8.64
N GLY A 134 -6.86 -29.48 -8.33
CA GLY A 134 -6.72 -30.74 -9.05
C GLY A 134 -7.53 -31.88 -8.44
N SER A 135 -7.01 -33.10 -8.59
CA SER A 135 -7.64 -34.34 -8.13
C SER A 135 -7.69 -34.44 -6.60
N LYS A 136 -8.72 -35.13 -6.09
CA LYS A 136 -8.83 -35.46 -4.65
C LYS A 136 -8.09 -36.73 -4.26
N ILE A 137 -7.75 -37.57 -5.23
CA ILE A 137 -7.28 -38.95 -4.98
C ILE A 137 -5.75 -39.00 -5.05
N ASP A 138 -5.19 -38.44 -6.12
CA ASP A 138 -3.75 -38.53 -6.38
C ASP A 138 -3.13 -37.11 -6.41
N PRO A 139 -2.14 -36.82 -5.53
CA PRO A 139 -1.41 -35.56 -5.54
C PRO A 139 -0.59 -35.31 -6.80
N LEU A 140 -0.22 -36.35 -7.54
CA LEU A 140 0.61 -36.29 -8.73
C LEU A 140 -0.21 -36.44 -10.03
N ASP A 141 -1.52 -36.23 -9.96
CA ASP A 141 -2.44 -36.29 -11.11
C ASP A 141 -2.33 -35.04 -12.02
N TYR A 142 -1.12 -34.81 -12.53
CA TYR A 142 -0.86 -33.80 -13.53
C TYR A 142 0.32 -34.19 -14.44
N PRO A 143 0.35 -33.73 -15.72
CA PRO A 143 1.28 -34.24 -16.73
C PRO A 143 2.77 -34.06 -16.41
N LEU A 144 3.11 -33.08 -15.57
CA LEU A 144 4.51 -32.78 -15.23
C LEU A 144 5.06 -33.74 -14.16
N ALA A 145 4.23 -34.14 -13.19
CA ALA A 145 4.64 -35.07 -12.12
C ALA A 145 5.08 -36.43 -12.66
N SER A 146 4.53 -36.87 -13.79
CA SER A 146 4.87 -38.15 -14.43
C SER A 146 6.21 -38.16 -15.17
N LEU A 147 6.92 -37.03 -15.25
CA LEU A 147 8.22 -36.94 -15.92
C LEU A 147 9.36 -37.49 -15.04
N GLU A 148 10.41 -37.96 -15.69
CA GLU A 148 11.62 -38.44 -15.01
C GLU A 148 12.38 -37.26 -14.38
N PRO A 149 12.98 -37.44 -13.18
CA PRO A 149 13.90 -36.45 -12.60
C PRO A 149 15.07 -36.16 -13.51
N ALA A 150 15.57 -34.92 -13.49
CA ALA A 150 16.72 -34.51 -14.29
C ALA A 150 18.02 -35.15 -13.80
N ASP A 151 18.93 -35.41 -14.75
CA ASP A 151 20.25 -35.97 -14.48
C ASP A 151 21.10 -35.02 -13.63
N ALA A 152 22.03 -35.57 -12.83
CA ALA A 152 22.96 -34.78 -12.03
C ALA A 152 23.87 -33.94 -12.92
N VAL A 153 23.98 -32.63 -12.65
CA VAL A 153 24.86 -31.72 -13.40
C VAL A 153 26.31 -31.99 -13.03
N GLU A 154 27.15 -32.27 -14.03
CA GLU A 154 28.60 -32.29 -13.86
C GLU A 154 29.08 -30.86 -13.57
N LYS A 155 29.55 -30.60 -12.35
CA LYS A 155 30.18 -29.31 -12.00
C LYS A 155 31.39 -29.10 -12.89
N VAL A 156 31.41 -28.02 -13.65
CA VAL A 156 32.62 -27.61 -14.36
C VAL A 156 33.62 -27.16 -13.29
N GLU A 157 34.61 -28.00 -12.97
CA GLU A 157 35.65 -27.62 -12.01
C GLU A 157 36.37 -26.37 -12.53
N ALA A 158 36.13 -25.24 -11.86
CA ALA A 158 36.88 -24.01 -12.13
C ALA A 158 38.38 -24.33 -12.01
N PRO A 159 39.21 -23.96 -13.01
CA PRO A 159 40.63 -24.29 -12.98
C PRO A 159 41.25 -23.68 -11.73
N ALA A 160 41.80 -24.54 -10.86
CA ALA A 160 42.35 -24.13 -9.58
C ALA A 160 43.30 -22.91 -9.77
N PRO A 161 43.15 -21.85 -8.97
CA PRO A 161 43.93 -20.64 -9.14
C PRO A 161 45.42 -20.99 -9.09
N ARG A 162 46.13 -20.70 -10.19
CA ARG A 162 47.57 -20.96 -10.32
C ARG A 162 48.28 -20.26 -9.17
N ARG A 163 48.74 -21.03 -8.18
CA ARG A 163 49.56 -20.53 -7.08
C ARG A 163 50.72 -19.73 -7.68
N PRO A 164 50.93 -18.45 -7.29
CA PRO A 164 52.01 -17.66 -7.82
C PRO A 164 53.33 -18.35 -7.49
N ARG A 165 54.06 -18.76 -8.54
CA ARG A 165 55.45 -19.25 -8.43
C ARG A 165 56.26 -18.11 -7.81
N ARG A 166 56.60 -18.21 -6.51
CA ARG A 166 57.58 -17.34 -5.87
C ARG A 166 58.89 -17.45 -6.64
N SER A 167 59.14 -16.47 -7.51
CA SER A 167 60.43 -16.23 -8.14
C SER A 167 61.44 -15.92 -7.04
N ARG A 168 62.25 -16.92 -6.69
CA ARG A 168 63.38 -16.76 -5.78
C ARG A 168 64.59 -16.40 -6.63
N ARG A 169 64.81 -15.11 -6.90
CA ARG A 169 66.11 -14.63 -7.37
C ARG A 169 66.31 -13.14 -7.13
N GLY A 170 67.35 -12.84 -6.36
CA GLY A 170 68.12 -11.60 -6.51
C GLY A 170 68.15 -10.72 -5.28
N MET A 171 69.17 -10.93 -4.43
CA MET A 171 69.88 -10.02 -3.51
C MET A 171 70.72 -10.98 -2.64
N GLY A 172 72.04 -10.95 -2.56
CA GLY A 172 73.00 -9.89 -2.81
C GLY A 172 73.95 -9.87 -1.61
N MET A 173 75.19 -10.27 -1.85
CA MET A 173 76.41 -10.02 -1.07
C MET A 173 76.71 -10.74 0.26
N ASP A 174 77.91 -11.32 0.19
CA ASP A 174 79.03 -11.26 1.13
C ASP A 174 79.12 -12.19 2.35
N GLU A 175 80.34 -12.74 2.42
CA GLU A 175 81.17 -12.87 3.60
C GLU A 175 81.27 -14.25 4.26
N MET A 176 82.46 -14.83 4.02
CA MET A 176 83.25 -15.64 4.93
C MET A 176 82.76 -17.01 5.43
N GLY A 177 83.68 -17.97 5.27
CA GLY A 177 84.22 -18.64 6.45
C GLY A 177 83.92 -20.13 6.56
N MET A 178 84.95 -20.93 6.33
CA MET A 178 85.45 -21.96 7.26
C MET A 178 84.47 -22.95 7.91
N GLY A 179 84.84 -24.23 7.78
CA GLY A 179 84.83 -25.19 8.89
C GLY A 179 83.53 -25.99 9.06
N MET A 180 83.58 -27.32 8.97
CA MET A 180 84.02 -28.29 10.00
C MET A 180 82.89 -28.66 10.96
N ASP A 181 82.71 -29.97 11.14
CA ASP A 181 82.08 -30.66 12.27
C ASP A 181 80.59 -30.35 12.56
N GLY A 182 79.73 -31.28 12.96
CA GLY A 182 79.96 -32.51 13.70
C GLY A 182 78.99 -32.49 14.89
N MET A 183 78.14 -33.52 14.98
CA MET A 183 77.52 -34.05 16.20
C MET A 183 76.48 -33.21 16.99
N ASP A 184 75.81 -33.98 17.86
CA ASP A 184 74.89 -33.68 18.96
C ASP A 184 73.40 -33.44 18.64
N MET A 185 72.47 -34.35 18.99
CA MET A 185 72.05 -34.92 20.30
C MET A 185 71.40 -33.89 21.24
N GLY A 186 70.25 -34.29 21.82
CA GLY A 186 69.59 -33.59 22.94
C GLY A 186 68.07 -33.55 22.78
N MET A 187 67.34 -34.64 23.02
CA MET A 187 66.68 -35.00 24.30
C MET A 187 65.61 -34.02 24.82
N ASP A 188 64.38 -34.56 24.90
CA ASP A 188 63.35 -34.42 25.94
C ASP A 188 62.99 -33.06 26.56
N MET A 189 61.68 -32.74 26.50
CA MET A 189 60.93 -32.37 27.71
C MET A 189 59.44 -32.71 27.57
N MET A 190 58.98 -33.51 28.54
CA MET A 190 57.59 -33.82 28.86
C MET A 190 56.83 -32.60 29.42
N GLY A 191 55.50 -32.63 29.40
CA GLY A 191 54.72 -31.82 30.35
C GLY A 191 53.21 -31.70 30.12
N MET A 192 52.45 -32.59 30.77
CA MET A 192 51.13 -32.40 31.42
C MET A 192 49.83 -32.30 30.60
N ASP A 193 49.09 -33.41 30.62
CA ASP A 193 47.76 -33.63 31.23
C ASP A 193 46.92 -32.41 31.67
N MET A 194 45.65 -32.32 31.23
CA MET A 194 44.46 -32.68 32.04
C MET A 194 43.12 -32.17 31.46
N MET A 195 42.13 -33.09 31.44
CA MET A 195 40.67 -32.96 31.70
C MET A 195 39.82 -31.91 30.95
N GLY A 196 38.59 -32.17 30.51
CA GLY A 196 37.70 -33.33 30.67
C GLY A 196 36.30 -33.04 30.09
N MET A 197 35.58 -34.14 29.81
CA MET A 197 34.12 -34.36 29.95
C MET A 197 33.09 -33.34 29.41
N ASP A 198 32.31 -33.82 28.43
CA ASP A 198 30.88 -34.22 28.53
C ASP A 198 29.86 -33.55 27.58
N MET A 199 28.99 -34.40 27.01
CA MET A 199 27.61 -34.21 26.51
C MET A 199 27.34 -33.17 25.39
N GLY A 200 26.58 -33.45 24.32
CA GLY A 200 25.61 -34.52 24.14
C GLY A 200 25.15 -34.70 22.69
N MET A 201 24.79 -35.95 22.41
CA MET A 201 24.11 -36.48 21.23
C MET A 201 22.64 -36.04 21.17
N MET A 202 22.11 -35.71 19.98
CA MET A 202 20.75 -35.99 19.48
C MET A 202 20.63 -35.42 18.05
N GLY A 203 20.11 -36.08 17.02
CA GLY A 203 19.80 -37.46 16.74
C GLY A 203 19.74 -37.55 15.20
N MET A 204 20.56 -38.40 14.60
CA MET A 204 20.45 -38.76 13.18
C MET A 204 19.60 -40.03 13.11
N ASP A 205 18.34 -39.88 12.73
CA ASP A 205 17.53 -41.01 12.26
C ASP A 205 18.09 -41.48 10.92
N MET A 206 18.87 -42.56 11.01
CA MET A 206 19.22 -43.45 9.92
C MET A 206 18.00 -44.31 9.59
N ASP A 207 17.18 -43.88 8.64
CA ASP A 207 16.24 -44.78 7.98
C ASP A 207 16.92 -45.41 6.76
N MET A 208 17.47 -46.61 6.98
CA MET A 208 18.00 -47.51 5.96
C MET A 208 16.84 -48.34 5.40
N GLY A 209 16.10 -47.78 4.46
CA GLY A 209 15.13 -48.48 3.62
C GLY A 209 15.63 -48.58 2.18
N MET A 210 15.89 -49.80 1.70
CA MET A 210 16.16 -50.09 0.29
C MET A 210 14.93 -49.76 -0.59
N GLU A 211 15.09 -48.85 -1.56
CA GLU A 211 14.28 -48.83 -2.78
C GLU A 211 15.00 -48.06 -3.89
N GLY A 212 15.13 -48.68 -5.08
CA GLY A 212 15.25 -47.99 -6.37
C GLY A 212 16.55 -47.24 -6.69
N ALA A 213 17.21 -47.66 -7.76
CA ALA A 213 18.32 -46.94 -8.38
C ALA A 213 17.86 -45.63 -9.06
N THR A 214 17.59 -44.60 -8.27
CA THR A 214 17.47 -43.21 -8.73
C THR A 214 18.53 -42.39 -8.00
N GLY A 215 19.39 -41.70 -8.75
CA GLY A 215 20.38 -40.77 -8.18
C GLY A 215 19.72 -39.66 -7.34
N PRO A 216 20.53 -38.81 -6.68
CA PRO A 216 19.99 -37.70 -5.88
C PRO A 216 19.10 -36.81 -6.75
N ILE A 217 17.81 -36.69 -6.37
CA ILE A 217 16.82 -35.87 -7.08
C ILE A 217 17.25 -34.41 -7.00
N ARG A 218 17.45 -33.76 -8.14
CA ARG A 218 17.75 -32.33 -8.23
C ARG A 218 16.53 -31.50 -7.83
N LYS A 219 16.76 -30.49 -6.99
CA LYS A 219 15.72 -29.57 -6.50
C LYS A 219 16.17 -28.13 -6.66
N LEU A 220 15.24 -27.26 -7.06
CA LEU A 220 15.47 -25.82 -7.07
C LEU A 220 15.75 -25.34 -5.64
N LYS A 221 16.76 -24.47 -5.48
CA LYS A 221 17.03 -23.85 -4.17
C LYS A 221 15.83 -23.00 -3.73
N PRO A 222 15.40 -23.07 -2.46
CA PRO A 222 14.28 -22.27 -1.96
C PRO A 222 14.41 -20.76 -2.15
N GLU A 223 15.63 -20.23 -2.25
CA GLU A 223 15.91 -18.80 -2.46
C GLU A 223 15.41 -18.29 -3.82
N PHE A 224 15.29 -19.17 -4.81
CA PHE A 224 14.82 -18.83 -6.16
C PHE A 224 13.33 -19.11 -6.37
N ASP A 225 12.61 -19.46 -5.30
CA ASP A 225 11.17 -19.65 -5.30
C ASP A 225 10.47 -18.37 -4.83
N PHE A 226 10.07 -17.53 -5.79
CA PHE A 226 9.40 -16.26 -5.50
C PHE A 226 7.86 -16.40 -5.39
N GLY A 227 7.33 -17.60 -5.62
CA GLY A 227 5.90 -17.87 -5.66
C GLY A 227 5.32 -18.40 -4.34
N LEU A 228 4.04 -18.79 -4.41
CA LEU A 228 3.36 -19.55 -3.37
C LEU A 228 3.71 -21.03 -3.49
N ARG A 229 3.95 -21.68 -2.36
CA ARG A 229 3.91 -23.15 -2.27
C ARG A 229 2.50 -23.61 -1.92
N PRO A 230 1.74 -24.17 -2.88
CA PRO A 230 0.39 -24.57 -2.60
C PRO A 230 0.39 -25.84 -1.75
N ILE A 231 -0.36 -25.81 -0.65
CA ILE A 231 -0.66 -26.98 0.16
C ILE A 231 -2.09 -27.40 -0.17
N ALA A 232 -2.38 -28.70 -0.13
CA ALA A 232 -3.75 -29.18 -0.26
C ALA A 232 -4.62 -28.54 0.85
N GLY A 233 -5.59 -27.71 0.44
CA GLY A 233 -6.49 -27.03 1.37
C GLY A 233 -7.49 -27.98 2.04
N GLU A 234 -8.39 -27.44 2.85
CA GLU A 234 -9.42 -28.21 3.59
C GLU A 234 -10.27 -29.12 2.69
N ASP A 235 -10.46 -28.74 1.42
CA ASP A 235 -11.17 -29.52 0.40
C ASP A 235 -10.49 -30.84 -0.01
N LYS A 236 -9.25 -31.08 0.47
CA LYS A 236 -8.38 -32.22 0.14
C LYS A 236 -8.14 -32.38 -1.36
N ARG A 237 -8.30 -31.31 -2.14
CA ARG A 237 -7.92 -31.28 -3.56
C ARG A 237 -6.46 -30.90 -3.64
N ASN A 238 -5.68 -31.74 -4.32
CA ASN A 238 -4.28 -31.47 -4.51
C ASN A 238 -4.09 -30.35 -5.54
N PRO A 239 -3.13 -29.47 -5.34
CA PRO A 239 -2.84 -28.41 -6.31
C PRO A 239 -2.31 -29.01 -7.61
N LYS A 240 -2.60 -28.33 -8.72
CA LYS A 240 -2.09 -28.65 -10.05
C LYS A 240 -1.60 -27.37 -10.72
N PRO A 241 -0.43 -27.38 -11.39
CA PRO A 241 0.02 -26.24 -12.16
C PRO A 241 -0.87 -26.02 -13.39
N SER A 242 -1.19 -24.77 -13.68
CA SER A 242 -1.94 -24.33 -14.85
C SER A 242 -1.44 -22.97 -15.30
N VAL A 243 -1.71 -22.61 -16.55
CA VAL A 243 -1.39 -21.28 -17.08
C VAL A 243 -2.31 -20.23 -16.45
N GLY A 244 -1.71 -19.21 -15.85
CA GLY A 244 -2.35 -17.95 -15.48
C GLY A 244 -2.06 -16.91 -16.56
N TRP A 245 -3.03 -16.66 -17.43
CA TRP A 245 -2.92 -15.67 -18.49
C TRP A 245 -4.03 -14.64 -18.33
N PHE A 246 -3.66 -13.43 -17.91
CA PHE A 246 -4.63 -12.40 -17.51
C PHE A 246 -4.06 -11.00 -17.62
N ILE A 247 -4.93 -10.00 -17.57
CA ILE A 247 -4.55 -8.60 -17.35
C ILE A 247 -4.82 -8.27 -15.88
N ALA A 248 -3.78 -7.88 -15.15
CA ALA A 248 -3.89 -7.37 -13.79
C ALA A 248 -4.10 -5.86 -13.84
N GLY A 249 -4.94 -5.31 -12.96
CA GLY A 249 -5.05 -3.87 -12.83
C GLY A 249 -5.08 -3.41 -11.38
N THR A 250 -4.42 -2.27 -11.13
CA THR A 250 -4.30 -1.61 -9.83
C THR A 250 -4.75 -0.15 -9.97
N ALA A 251 -5.47 0.35 -8.97
CA ALA A 251 -5.88 1.75 -8.91
C ALA A 251 -5.87 2.28 -7.48
N LEU A 252 -5.85 3.60 -7.36
CA LEU A 252 -5.86 4.32 -6.09
C LEU A 252 -7.27 4.79 -5.75
N LEU A 253 -7.75 4.39 -4.59
CA LEU A 253 -8.94 4.96 -3.98
C LEU A 253 -8.54 6.13 -3.07
N PRO A 254 -8.99 7.37 -3.32
CA PRO A 254 -8.66 8.52 -2.46
C PRO A 254 -9.44 8.44 -1.13
N HIS A 255 -8.95 7.62 -0.20
CA HIS A 255 -9.66 7.24 1.02
C HIS A 255 -9.85 8.42 1.97
N ARG A 256 -8.81 9.23 2.15
CA ARG A 256 -8.85 10.44 2.97
C ARG A 256 -9.90 11.43 2.48
N GLU A 257 -9.93 11.72 1.17
CA GLU A 257 -10.91 12.64 0.58
C GLU A 257 -12.35 12.14 0.78
N ILE A 258 -12.56 10.82 0.62
CA ILE A 258 -13.88 10.20 0.89
C ILE A 258 -14.24 10.40 2.36
N TYR A 259 -13.30 10.15 3.28
CA TYR A 259 -13.55 10.27 4.70
C TYR A 259 -13.90 11.72 5.10
N GLU A 260 -13.14 12.70 4.60
CA GLU A 260 -13.41 14.13 4.79
C GLU A 260 -14.77 14.54 4.21
N ALA A 261 -15.16 13.99 3.05
CA ALA A 261 -16.48 14.23 2.46
C ALA A 261 -17.63 13.63 3.30
N TYR A 262 -17.39 12.49 3.96
CA TYR A 262 -18.35 11.90 4.92
C TYR A 262 -18.48 12.76 6.18
N GLU A 263 -17.34 13.21 6.75
CA GLU A 263 -17.37 14.11 7.90
C GLU A 263 -18.14 15.39 7.59
N MET A 264 -17.84 16.04 6.46
CA MET A 264 -18.49 17.28 6.05
C MET A 264 -20.01 17.13 5.85
N ALA A 265 -20.45 15.98 5.33
CA ALA A 265 -21.86 15.76 5.02
C ALA A 265 -22.71 15.30 6.22
N LEU A 266 -22.10 14.61 7.19
CA LEU A 266 -22.84 13.84 8.20
C LEU A 266 -22.49 14.15 9.66
N LYS A 267 -21.26 14.61 9.98
CA LYS A 267 -20.77 14.76 11.36
C LYS A 267 -21.64 15.70 12.20
N ASP A 268 -22.06 16.80 11.61
CA ASP A 268 -22.92 17.80 12.26
C ASP A 268 -24.41 17.58 11.93
N ALA A 269 -24.80 16.49 11.26
CA ALA A 269 -26.15 16.28 10.78
C ALA A 269 -27.04 15.54 11.80
N ASP A 270 -28.36 15.77 11.74
CA ASP A 270 -29.30 15.17 12.69
C ASP A 270 -29.27 13.64 12.59
N ALA A 271 -29.33 12.97 13.75
CA ALA A 271 -29.20 11.52 13.92
C ALA A 271 -27.89 10.92 13.36
N TYR A 272 -26.75 11.60 13.57
CA TYR A 272 -25.42 11.05 13.31
C TYR A 272 -25.18 9.74 14.07
N ASP A 273 -24.66 8.73 13.39
CA ASP A 273 -24.27 7.45 13.98
C ASP A 273 -22.90 7.02 13.43
N PRO A 274 -21.84 7.00 14.25
CA PRO A 274 -20.49 6.61 13.82
C PRO A 274 -20.40 5.25 13.11
N ARG A 275 -21.28 4.31 13.45
CA ARG A 275 -21.27 2.95 12.87
C ARG A 275 -21.75 2.92 11.42
N ARG A 276 -22.53 3.92 11.02
CA ARG A 276 -23.18 4.03 9.71
C ARG A 276 -22.60 5.17 8.87
N ASP A 277 -22.23 6.26 9.54
CA ASP A 277 -21.84 7.54 8.92
C ASP A 277 -20.34 7.63 8.66
N THR A 278 -19.69 6.49 8.52
CA THR A 278 -18.31 6.29 8.05
C THR A 278 -18.32 5.54 6.71
N PRO A 279 -17.29 5.70 5.85
CA PRO A 279 -17.27 5.06 4.55
C PRO A 279 -17.12 3.54 4.69
N LEU A 280 -18.19 2.80 4.42
CA LEU A 280 -18.20 1.34 4.40
C LEU A 280 -18.20 0.84 2.95
N TYR A 281 -17.05 0.36 2.47
CA TYR A 281 -16.93 -0.21 1.14
C TYR A 281 -17.63 -1.56 1.03
N PHE A 282 -18.29 -1.79 -0.11
CA PHE A 282 -19.13 -2.97 -0.30
C PHE A 282 -18.78 -3.77 -1.56
N ASN A 283 -18.49 -3.10 -2.67
CA ASN A 283 -18.27 -3.77 -3.94
C ASN A 283 -17.50 -2.86 -4.90
N PHE A 284 -17.04 -3.43 -6.01
CA PHE A 284 -16.49 -2.67 -7.14
C PHE A 284 -16.89 -3.32 -8.47
N GLU A 285 -16.83 -2.52 -9.52
CA GLU A 285 -17.09 -2.95 -10.88
C GLU A 285 -15.97 -2.53 -11.80
N VAL A 286 -15.65 -3.43 -12.73
CA VAL A 286 -14.65 -3.21 -13.77
C VAL A 286 -15.31 -3.43 -15.12
N GLU A 287 -15.08 -2.50 -16.02
CA GLU A 287 -15.47 -2.59 -17.41
C GLU A 287 -14.25 -2.51 -18.31
N ARG A 288 -14.34 -3.22 -19.44
CA ARG A 288 -13.32 -3.30 -20.47
C ARG A 288 -13.91 -2.90 -21.81
N ALA A 289 -13.21 -2.06 -22.55
CA ALA A 289 -13.51 -1.75 -23.94
C ALA A 289 -12.36 -2.23 -24.85
N ASP A 290 -12.70 -2.70 -26.04
CA ASP A 290 -11.75 -3.08 -27.08
C ASP A 290 -11.41 -1.85 -27.93
N VAL A 291 -10.12 -1.47 -27.92
CA VAL A 291 -9.60 -0.28 -28.61
C VAL A 291 -8.70 -0.65 -29.79
N THR A 292 -8.72 -1.92 -30.22
CA THR A 292 -7.87 -2.40 -31.33
C THR A 292 -8.12 -1.59 -32.60
N ASP A 293 -9.39 -1.32 -32.93
CA ASP A 293 -9.79 -0.61 -34.14
C ASP A 293 -10.37 0.79 -33.87
N LYS A 294 -10.47 1.19 -32.59
CA LYS A 294 -11.15 2.42 -32.16
C LYS A 294 -10.31 3.18 -31.14
N PRO A 295 -10.05 4.50 -31.35
CA PRO A 295 -9.36 5.30 -30.36
C PRO A 295 -10.24 5.54 -29.12
N ILE A 296 -9.60 5.76 -27.97
CA ILE A 296 -10.25 5.93 -26.65
C ILE A 296 -11.30 7.05 -26.67
N GLU A 297 -11.05 8.13 -27.39
CA GLU A 297 -11.94 9.30 -27.47
C GLU A 297 -13.29 9.02 -28.15
N GLN A 298 -13.38 7.93 -28.93
CA GLN A 298 -14.59 7.55 -29.67
C GLN A 298 -15.42 6.47 -28.94
N LEU A 299 -15.01 6.06 -27.74
CA LEU A 299 -15.71 5.03 -26.98
C LEU A 299 -17.06 5.56 -26.49
N VAL A 300 -18.12 4.79 -26.77
CA VAL A 300 -19.46 5.01 -26.21
C VAL A 300 -19.77 3.96 -25.14
N ASP A 301 -20.76 4.22 -24.28
CA ASP A 301 -21.13 3.29 -23.20
C ASP A 301 -21.46 1.86 -23.67
N ALA A 302 -21.91 1.69 -24.91
CA ALA A 302 -22.19 0.38 -25.50
C ALA A 302 -20.92 -0.43 -25.84
N ASP A 303 -19.75 0.21 -25.97
CA ASP A 303 -18.48 -0.47 -26.24
C ASP A 303 -17.89 -1.10 -24.96
N TRP A 304 -18.40 -0.70 -23.79
CA TRP A 304 -17.91 -1.19 -22.50
C TRP A 304 -18.58 -2.51 -22.14
N THR A 305 -17.75 -3.50 -21.88
CA THR A 305 -18.16 -4.83 -21.43
C THR A 305 -17.79 -5.01 -19.98
N ARG A 306 -18.77 -5.42 -19.17
CA ARG A 306 -18.52 -5.74 -17.76
C ARG A 306 -17.60 -6.96 -17.66
N VAL A 307 -16.48 -6.78 -16.99
CA VAL A 307 -15.54 -7.86 -16.65
C VAL A 307 -16.15 -8.63 -15.49
N TRP A 308 -15.77 -8.35 -14.25
CA TRP A 308 -16.28 -9.03 -13.06
C TRP A 308 -16.64 -8.06 -11.94
N HIS A 309 -17.25 -8.63 -10.91
CA HIS A 309 -17.57 -8.01 -9.63
C HIS A 309 -17.05 -8.92 -8.52
N LEU A 310 -16.93 -8.41 -7.29
CA LEU A 310 -16.31 -9.12 -6.17
C LEU A 310 -16.82 -10.57 -5.99
N LYS A 311 -18.14 -10.79 -6.10
CA LYS A 311 -18.73 -12.12 -5.98
C LYS A 311 -18.16 -13.14 -6.97
N ARG A 312 -17.89 -12.73 -8.21
CA ARG A 312 -17.28 -13.62 -9.22
C ARG A 312 -15.84 -13.97 -8.88
N TYR A 313 -15.08 -13.03 -8.32
CA TYR A 313 -13.73 -13.33 -7.83
C TYR A 313 -13.78 -14.30 -6.65
N ALA A 314 -14.73 -14.14 -5.73
CA ALA A 314 -14.92 -15.09 -4.63
C ALA A 314 -15.30 -16.49 -5.15
N GLU A 315 -16.20 -16.59 -6.13
CA GLU A 315 -16.56 -17.87 -6.79
C GLU A 315 -15.35 -18.51 -7.50
N LEU A 316 -14.47 -17.69 -8.11
CA LEU A 316 -13.24 -18.17 -8.76
C LEU A 316 -12.22 -18.68 -7.73
N ALA A 317 -11.98 -17.90 -6.67
CA ALA A 317 -11.05 -18.27 -5.60
C ALA A 317 -11.49 -19.56 -4.89
N ASP A 318 -12.79 -19.68 -4.58
CA ASP A 318 -13.35 -20.87 -3.94
C ASP A 318 -13.47 -22.07 -4.89
N GLY A 319 -13.90 -21.86 -6.14
CA GLY A 319 -14.17 -22.96 -7.06
C GLY A 319 -12.95 -23.52 -7.79
N PHE A 320 -11.99 -22.65 -8.11
CA PHE A 320 -10.95 -22.92 -9.12
C PHE A 320 -9.52 -22.84 -8.58
N TRP A 321 -9.19 -21.86 -7.74
CA TRP A 321 -7.83 -21.68 -7.23
C TRP A 321 -7.48 -22.62 -6.08
N ALA A 322 -6.25 -23.12 -6.07
CA ALA A 322 -5.70 -23.87 -4.94
C ALA A 322 -4.94 -22.92 -3.99
N GLY A 323 -5.70 -22.15 -3.20
CA GLY A 323 -5.17 -21.13 -2.30
C GLY A 323 -5.06 -19.75 -2.96
N TYR A 324 -4.31 -18.86 -2.32
CA TYR A 324 -4.02 -17.49 -2.77
C TYR A 324 -2.59 -17.12 -2.40
N SER A 325 -1.92 -16.30 -3.22
CA SER A 325 -0.59 -15.82 -2.87
C SER A 325 -0.66 -14.87 -1.66
N PRO A 326 0.38 -14.84 -0.80
CA PRO A 326 0.42 -13.94 0.35
C PRO A 326 0.18 -12.49 -0.05
N GLU A 327 -0.62 -11.76 0.73
CA GLU A 327 -0.78 -10.34 0.49
C GLU A 327 0.50 -9.59 0.88
N ILE A 328 0.95 -8.70 -0.01
CA ILE A 328 2.14 -7.90 0.21
C ILE A 328 1.79 -6.52 0.82
N VAL A 329 0.60 -6.01 0.52
CA VAL A 329 0.11 -4.72 1.00
C VAL A 329 -0.40 -4.83 2.44
N ASN A 330 0.04 -3.90 3.30
CA ASN A 330 -0.42 -3.84 4.67
C ASN A 330 -1.94 -3.62 4.76
N GLN A 331 -2.57 -4.10 5.83
CA GLN A 331 -4.01 -3.99 6.06
C GLN A 331 -4.50 -2.53 6.06
N ASP A 332 -3.67 -1.57 6.48
CA ASP A 332 -4.03 -0.14 6.51
C ASP A 332 -4.41 0.40 5.12
N TYR A 333 -3.74 -0.07 4.06
CA TYR A 333 -3.91 0.42 2.69
C TYR A 333 -4.79 -0.47 1.81
N ARG A 334 -5.43 -1.49 2.38
CA ARG A 334 -6.32 -2.39 1.62
C ARG A 334 -7.66 -2.54 2.31
N GLU A 335 -8.65 -2.90 1.51
CA GLU A 335 -9.98 -3.24 1.99
C GLU A 335 -10.41 -4.52 1.30
N ASP A 336 -10.83 -5.53 2.07
CA ASP A 336 -11.15 -6.86 1.55
C ASP A 336 -12.24 -6.86 0.47
N GLN A 337 -13.09 -5.82 0.44
CA GLN A 337 -14.15 -5.68 -0.56
C GLN A 337 -13.69 -5.02 -1.87
N LEU A 338 -12.50 -4.42 -1.90
CA LEU A 338 -11.97 -3.66 -3.05
C LEU A 338 -10.65 -4.23 -3.59
N THR A 339 -9.87 -4.88 -2.72
CA THR A 339 -8.58 -5.48 -3.06
C THR A 339 -8.76 -6.99 -3.25
N VAL A 340 -8.94 -7.45 -4.49
CA VAL A 340 -9.10 -8.88 -4.78
C VAL A 340 -7.83 -9.66 -4.43
N TRP A 341 -7.96 -10.85 -3.84
CA TRP A 341 -6.86 -11.75 -3.53
C TRP A 341 -5.95 -12.04 -4.73
N ILE A 342 -4.65 -12.11 -4.48
CA ILE A 342 -3.66 -12.44 -5.50
C ILE A 342 -3.86 -13.90 -5.93
N PRO A 343 -3.95 -14.19 -7.23
CA PRO A 343 -3.98 -15.57 -7.74
C PRO A 343 -2.80 -16.36 -7.16
N PRO A 344 -2.92 -17.68 -6.96
CA PRO A 344 -1.84 -18.50 -6.40
C PRO A 344 -0.72 -18.69 -7.43
N VAL A 345 0.14 -17.69 -7.57
CA VAL A 345 1.26 -17.64 -8.52
C VAL A 345 2.37 -18.57 -8.04
N LEU A 346 2.94 -19.33 -8.99
CA LEU A 346 3.96 -20.34 -8.76
C LEU A 346 5.30 -19.89 -9.37
N LEU A 347 6.39 -20.02 -8.60
CA LEU A 347 7.80 -19.68 -8.94
C LEU A 347 8.08 -18.21 -9.30
N ASP A 348 7.14 -17.52 -9.93
CA ASP A 348 7.32 -16.15 -10.43
C ASP A 348 7.06 -15.09 -9.35
N ASP A 349 7.75 -13.94 -9.48
CA ASP A 349 7.50 -12.76 -8.67
C ASP A 349 6.20 -12.06 -9.10
N TYR A 350 5.27 -11.93 -8.15
CA TYR A 350 3.97 -11.30 -8.35
C TYR A 350 3.92 -9.85 -7.84
N ARG A 351 4.97 -9.34 -7.19
CA ARG A 351 5.05 -7.96 -6.65
C ARG A 351 4.87 -6.88 -7.73
N PRO A 352 5.48 -6.97 -8.94
CA PRO A 352 5.49 -5.85 -9.90
C PRO A 352 4.09 -5.40 -10.37
N TRP A 353 3.13 -6.31 -10.41
CA TRP A 353 1.76 -6.04 -10.89
C TRP A 353 0.70 -6.14 -9.79
N SER A 354 1.05 -6.60 -8.59
CA SER A 354 0.12 -6.71 -7.46
C SER A 354 0.00 -5.44 -6.62
N ILE A 355 0.95 -4.51 -6.75
CA ILE A 355 1.08 -3.29 -5.94
C ILE A 355 1.03 -2.06 -6.84
N HIS A 356 0.45 -0.97 -6.33
CA HIS A 356 0.54 0.32 -6.98
C HIS A 356 1.75 1.11 -6.45
N PRO A 357 2.60 1.74 -7.28
CA PRO A 357 3.84 2.40 -6.83
C PRO A 357 3.67 3.51 -5.78
N ARG A 358 2.48 4.10 -5.69
CA ARG A 358 2.14 5.13 -4.68
C ARG A 358 1.72 4.56 -3.33
N ILE A 359 1.58 3.25 -3.19
CA ILE A 359 1.17 2.62 -1.94
C ILE A 359 2.43 2.19 -1.16
N PRO A 360 2.58 2.63 0.09
CA PRO A 360 3.70 2.20 0.93
C PRO A 360 3.64 0.70 1.26
N MET A 361 4.81 0.10 1.41
CA MET A 361 4.95 -1.30 1.85
C MET A 361 4.85 -1.42 3.38
N LEU A 362 5.31 -0.40 4.11
CA LEU A 362 5.30 -0.34 5.57
C LEU A 362 3.94 0.11 6.08
N SER A 363 3.57 -0.31 7.30
CA SER A 363 2.35 0.18 7.97
C SER A 363 2.41 1.68 8.25
N GLN A 364 1.26 2.31 8.44
CA GLN A 364 1.20 3.72 8.85
C GLN A 364 1.88 3.94 10.21
N ALA A 365 1.78 2.98 11.13
CA ALA A 365 2.42 3.02 12.44
C ALA A 365 3.96 2.93 12.37
N GLU A 366 4.49 2.14 11.44
CA GLU A 366 5.94 2.05 11.22
C GLU A 366 6.50 3.30 10.56
N ILE A 367 5.77 3.87 9.59
CA ILE A 367 6.17 5.12 8.92
C ILE A 367 6.19 6.26 9.92
N THR A 368 5.11 6.46 10.68
CA THR A 368 5.07 7.48 11.74
C THR A 368 6.15 7.27 12.79
N LYS A 369 6.47 6.04 13.16
CA LYS A 369 7.60 5.76 14.06
C LYS A 369 8.95 6.12 13.43
N GLN A 370 9.17 5.82 12.15
CA GLN A 370 10.41 6.20 11.46
C GLN A 370 10.54 7.72 11.33
N GLU A 371 9.45 8.40 11.01
CA GLU A 371 9.40 9.86 10.94
C GLU A 371 9.67 10.50 12.30
N LEU A 372 9.11 9.97 13.39
CA LEU A 372 9.40 10.44 14.74
C LEU A 372 10.88 10.26 15.10
N ILE A 373 11.47 9.10 14.80
CA ILE A 373 12.91 8.84 15.03
C ILE A 373 13.77 9.79 14.20
N GLU A 374 13.40 10.05 12.94
CA GLU A 374 14.12 10.98 12.08
C GLU A 374 13.98 12.42 12.57
N GLN A 375 12.78 12.81 13.04
CA GLN A 375 12.56 14.13 13.64
C GLN A 375 13.37 14.30 14.92
N GLU A 376 13.37 13.32 15.83
CA GLU A 376 14.21 13.31 17.03
C GLU A 376 15.70 13.44 16.65
N ALA A 377 16.17 12.67 15.66
CA ALA A 377 17.55 12.77 15.18
C ALA A 377 17.89 14.15 14.57
N ILE A 378 16.94 14.80 13.88
CA ILE A 378 17.10 16.15 13.34
C ILE A 378 17.08 17.20 14.46
N GLU A 379 16.23 17.04 15.47
CA GLU A 379 16.18 17.93 16.64
C GLU A 379 17.46 17.83 17.46
N ASP A 380 17.96 16.62 17.71
CA ASP A 380 19.25 16.37 18.35
C ASP A 380 20.41 16.97 17.54
N ALA A 381 20.37 16.87 16.20
CA ALA A 381 21.37 17.48 15.33
C ALA A 381 21.29 19.02 15.27
N LYS A 382 20.12 19.61 15.53
CA LYS A 382 19.91 21.08 15.54
C LYS A 382 20.22 21.72 16.89
N ASN A 383 20.11 20.98 17.98
CA ASN A 383 20.51 21.39 19.33
C ASN A 383 21.64 20.50 19.88
N PRO A 384 22.87 20.62 19.36
CA PRO A 384 24.02 19.88 19.89
C PRO A 384 24.41 20.30 21.32
N ASP A 385 23.82 21.37 21.87
CA ASP A 385 24.15 21.95 23.18
C ASP A 385 23.28 21.43 24.34
N PHE A 386 22.38 20.46 24.11
CA PHE A 386 21.66 19.76 25.18
C PHE A 386 22.20 18.33 25.36
N GLU A 387 23.50 18.22 25.63
CA GLU A 387 24.02 17.07 26.36
C GLU A 387 23.38 17.09 27.76
N PHE A 388 22.41 16.20 27.99
CA PHE A 388 22.11 15.77 29.34
C PHE A 388 23.35 15.03 29.82
N ASP A 389 24.27 15.77 30.44
CA ASP A 389 25.32 15.20 31.26
C ASP A 389 24.62 14.22 32.21
N LYS A 390 24.97 12.96 32.05
CA LYS A 390 24.62 11.88 32.98
C LYS A 390 25.42 12.12 34.26
N ASP A 391 25.05 13.16 35.00
CA ASP A 391 25.43 13.33 36.38
C ASP A 391 24.22 13.01 37.24
N ASP A 392 24.30 11.82 37.84
CA ASP A 392 23.50 11.40 38.97
C ASP A 392 23.62 12.46 40.08
N ASN A 393 22.64 13.38 40.19
CA ASN A 393 22.17 14.08 41.42
C ASN A 393 21.59 15.48 41.15
N ILE A 394 20.50 15.59 40.38
CA ILE A 394 19.63 16.78 40.44
C ILE A 394 18.20 16.33 40.80
N GLU A 395 17.95 16.28 42.10
CA GLU A 395 16.59 16.25 42.67
C GLU A 395 15.88 17.56 42.32
N LEU A 396 15.14 17.57 41.20
CA LEU A 396 14.17 18.62 40.93
C LEU A 396 12.93 18.37 41.81
N SER A 397 12.87 19.06 42.94
CA SER A 397 11.76 18.99 43.88
C SER A 397 10.54 19.72 43.32
N LEU A 398 9.71 19.00 42.55
CA LEU A 398 8.33 19.38 42.26
C LEU A 398 7.44 18.98 43.44
N PRO A 399 6.72 19.91 44.09
CA PRO A 399 5.82 19.58 45.17
C PRO A 399 4.58 18.87 44.63
N GLY A 400 4.42 17.60 44.98
CA GLY A 400 3.14 16.90 44.90
C GLY A 400 3.02 15.77 43.88
N THR A 401 3.98 14.84 43.84
CA THR A 401 3.66 13.47 43.40
C THR A 401 4.17 12.49 44.43
N THR A 402 3.31 12.18 45.39
CA THR A 402 3.56 11.23 46.47
C THR A 402 3.58 9.81 45.90
N GLY A 403 4.78 9.21 45.88
CA GLY A 403 5.08 7.81 46.19
C GLY A 403 4.50 6.72 45.26
N GLY A 404 5.27 5.76 44.76
CA GLY A 404 6.61 5.35 45.12
C GLY A 404 6.72 3.83 45.05
N GLY A 405 7.88 3.34 44.62
CA GLY A 405 8.31 1.94 44.72
C GLY A 405 7.83 1.09 43.55
N GLY A 406 8.68 0.44 42.78
CA GLY A 406 9.99 -0.11 43.12
C GLY A 406 9.99 -1.52 42.54
N MET A 407 11.06 -1.85 41.82
CA MET A 407 11.30 -3.07 41.05
C MET A 407 10.65 -4.36 41.57
N ASP A 408 10.13 -5.18 40.65
CA ASP A 408 10.43 -6.62 40.70
C ASP A 408 10.58 -7.22 39.29
N TYR A 409 11.67 -7.95 39.14
CA TYR A 409 12.02 -8.82 38.02
C TYR A 409 11.40 -10.18 38.34
N GLY A 410 10.32 -10.58 37.66
CA GLY A 410 9.68 -11.86 37.94
C GLY A 410 8.75 -12.30 36.82
N GLY A 411 9.14 -13.36 36.12
CA GLY A 411 8.49 -13.83 34.90
C GLY A 411 7.04 -14.32 35.06
N MET A 412 6.33 -14.23 33.95
CA MET A 412 5.31 -15.17 33.48
C MET A 412 5.39 -15.10 31.94
N ASP A 413 6.21 -15.93 31.30
CA ASP A 413 5.77 -17.22 30.77
C ASP A 413 4.32 -17.61 31.16
N MET A 414 3.41 -17.38 30.22
CA MET A 414 2.16 -18.10 30.10
C MET A 414 1.95 -18.43 28.63
N GLY A 415 2.82 -19.30 28.11
CA GLY A 415 2.41 -20.22 27.06
C GLY A 415 1.39 -21.21 27.62
N TYR A 416 0.13 -21.11 27.23
CA TYR A 416 -0.78 -22.24 27.12
C TYR A 416 -1.70 -22.02 25.93
N GLY A 417 -1.67 -22.99 25.03
CA GLY A 417 -2.26 -22.91 23.70
C GLY A 417 -3.77 -23.05 23.67
N MET A 418 -4.30 -22.56 22.55
CA MET A 418 -5.48 -23.14 21.93
C MET A 418 -5.23 -23.23 20.43
N ASP A 419 -4.64 -24.36 20.07
CA ASP A 419 -4.85 -24.99 18.78
C ASP A 419 -6.29 -25.53 18.73
N GLY A 420 -6.97 -25.34 17.59
CA GLY A 420 -8.18 -26.07 17.24
C GLY A 420 -9.51 -25.42 17.61
N MET A 421 -9.96 -24.43 16.83
CA MET A 421 -11.39 -24.35 16.50
C MET A 421 -11.60 -24.19 15.00
N ASP A 422 -11.81 -25.36 14.43
CA ASP A 422 -12.56 -25.71 13.22
C ASP A 422 -13.51 -24.62 12.72
N MET A 423 -13.28 -24.26 11.47
CA MET A 423 -14.23 -23.66 10.54
C MET A 423 -15.49 -24.54 10.45
N MET A 424 -16.63 -24.07 10.96
CA MET A 424 -17.92 -24.48 10.42
C MET A 424 -19.01 -23.42 10.67
N ALA A 425 -19.66 -23.08 9.55
CA ALA A 425 -21.07 -22.69 9.45
C ALA A 425 -21.48 -21.26 9.83
N GLY A 426 -21.67 -20.47 8.77
CA GLY A 426 -22.97 -19.85 8.56
C GLY A 426 -23.08 -18.38 8.93
N GLY A 427 -23.05 -17.54 7.88
CA GLY A 427 -23.43 -16.13 7.82
C GLY A 427 -24.04 -15.52 9.09
N GLY A 428 -23.27 -14.65 9.76
CA GLY A 428 -23.79 -13.86 10.87
C GLY A 428 -22.78 -12.94 11.56
N MET A 429 -21.48 -13.23 11.49
CA MET A 429 -20.46 -12.54 12.31
C MET A 429 -19.65 -11.44 11.59
N MET A 430 -19.96 -11.10 10.34
CA MET A 430 -19.23 -10.07 9.55
C MET A 430 -19.60 -8.60 9.87
N MET A 431 -20.37 -8.31 10.93
CA MET A 431 -20.94 -6.97 11.17
C MET A 431 -20.51 -6.28 12.48
N MET A 432 -19.66 -6.89 13.32
CA MET A 432 -19.32 -6.36 14.67
C MET A 432 -18.02 -5.56 14.75
N GLY A 433 -17.44 -5.14 13.61
CA GLY A 433 -16.24 -4.30 13.57
C GLY A 433 -16.27 -3.15 12.55
N ARG A 434 -17.34 -3.01 11.77
CA ARG A 434 -17.46 -2.02 10.70
C ARG A 434 -18.03 -0.70 11.26
N GLY A 435 -17.23 0.36 11.21
CA GLY A 435 -17.65 1.72 11.60
C GLY A 435 -16.92 2.30 12.81
N LYS A 436 -15.61 2.06 12.94
CA LYS A 436 -14.77 2.86 13.82
C LYS A 436 -14.47 4.19 13.12
N VAL A 437 -14.53 5.28 13.86
CA VAL A 437 -14.03 6.57 13.39
C VAL A 437 -12.51 6.44 13.31
N GLU A 438 -11.96 6.51 12.11
CA GLU A 438 -10.51 6.59 11.89
C GLU A 438 -10.03 8.00 12.26
N ILE A 439 -9.01 8.08 13.12
CA ILE A 439 -8.47 9.37 13.60
C ILE A 439 -7.55 10.00 12.54
N ASP A 440 -6.80 9.16 11.82
CA ASP A 440 -5.88 9.57 10.76
C ASP A 440 -6.05 8.63 9.55
N PRO A 441 -7.01 8.90 8.66
CA PRO A 441 -7.28 8.03 7.52
C PRO A 441 -6.12 8.11 6.50
N VAL A 442 -5.70 6.94 6.01
CA VAL A 442 -4.68 6.85 4.96
C VAL A 442 -5.11 7.62 3.70
N GLU A 443 -4.14 8.21 3.00
CA GLU A 443 -4.42 8.97 1.78
C GLU A 443 -5.11 8.12 0.72
N HIS A 444 -4.55 6.94 0.44
CA HIS A 444 -4.98 6.07 -0.64
C HIS A 444 -5.13 4.62 -0.17
N LYS A 445 -6.18 3.94 -0.63
CA LYS A 445 -6.35 2.48 -0.51
C LYS A 445 -6.21 1.81 -1.88
N LEU A 446 -5.74 0.57 -1.91
CA LEU A 446 -5.55 -0.22 -3.14
C LEU A 446 -6.87 -0.80 -3.66
N MET A 447 -7.20 -0.53 -4.91
CA MET A 447 -8.16 -1.32 -5.67
C MET A 447 -7.41 -2.26 -6.63
N ARG A 448 -7.81 -3.54 -6.70
CA ARG A 448 -7.12 -4.54 -7.53
C ARG A 448 -8.09 -5.49 -8.19
N PHE A 449 -7.85 -5.83 -9.46
CA PHE A 449 -8.67 -6.75 -10.24
C PHE A 449 -7.84 -7.58 -11.24
N TYR A 450 -8.45 -8.65 -11.77
CA TYR A 450 -7.84 -9.57 -12.74
C TYR A 450 -8.82 -9.97 -13.83
N ASP A 451 -8.42 -9.83 -15.09
CA ASP A 451 -9.21 -10.22 -16.26
C ASP A 451 -8.56 -11.41 -16.98
N PHE A 452 -9.04 -12.62 -16.70
CA PHE A 452 -8.44 -13.86 -17.20
C PHE A 452 -8.86 -14.21 -18.62
N ALA A 453 -7.87 -14.60 -19.43
CA ALA A 453 -8.04 -15.17 -20.75
C ALA A 453 -8.49 -16.64 -20.68
N GLY A 454 -9.22 -17.12 -21.71
CA GLY A 454 -9.59 -18.53 -21.85
C GLY A 454 -11.08 -18.76 -22.19
N ASN A 455 -11.40 -19.94 -22.73
CA ASN A 455 -12.65 -20.15 -23.47
C ASN A 455 -13.76 -20.90 -22.68
N SER A 456 -13.44 -21.61 -21.58
CA SER A 456 -14.40 -22.48 -20.89
C SER A 456 -15.10 -21.83 -19.68
N ILE A 457 -14.46 -20.89 -19.01
CA ILE A 457 -15.00 -20.22 -17.79
C ILE A 457 -15.49 -18.80 -18.12
N PHE A 458 -14.99 -18.19 -19.20
CA PHE A 458 -15.03 -16.74 -19.41
C PHE A 458 -15.71 -16.36 -20.74
N LYS A 459 -17.03 -16.17 -20.74
CA LYS A 459 -17.81 -15.85 -21.96
C LYS A 459 -17.38 -14.56 -22.68
N ASN A 460 -16.71 -13.66 -21.96
CA ASN A 460 -16.17 -12.39 -22.47
C ASN A 460 -14.68 -12.23 -22.08
N ALA A 461 -13.88 -13.29 -22.13
CA ALA A 461 -12.45 -13.18 -21.84
C ALA A 461 -11.72 -12.23 -22.82
N PRO A 462 -10.63 -11.59 -22.40
CA PRO A 462 -9.74 -10.90 -23.30
C PRO A 462 -9.08 -11.93 -24.24
N VAL A 463 -8.92 -11.53 -25.49
CA VAL A 463 -8.33 -12.30 -26.58
C VAL A 463 -6.95 -11.73 -26.92
N TYR A 464 -5.98 -12.60 -27.15
CA TYR A 464 -4.63 -12.24 -27.58
C TYR A 464 -4.62 -11.52 -28.94
N GLY A 465 -3.67 -10.61 -29.12
CA GLY A 465 -3.55 -9.78 -30.32
C GLY A 465 -4.53 -8.60 -30.38
N ARG A 466 -5.30 -8.38 -29.32
CA ARG A 466 -6.17 -7.22 -29.16
C ARG A 466 -5.70 -6.34 -28.02
N THR A 467 -6.07 -5.07 -28.11
CA THR A 467 -5.73 -4.04 -27.13
C THR A 467 -6.99 -3.56 -26.44
N TYR A 468 -6.93 -3.45 -25.12
CA TYR A 468 -8.06 -3.13 -24.26
C TYR A 468 -7.76 -1.92 -23.36
N VAL A 469 -8.80 -1.19 -22.99
CA VAL A 469 -8.76 -0.21 -21.91
C VAL A 469 -9.78 -0.56 -20.86
N TYR A 470 -9.48 -0.19 -19.62
CA TYR A 470 -10.29 -0.51 -18.46
C TYR A 470 -10.79 0.76 -17.78
N ARG A 471 -11.95 0.67 -17.13
CA ARG A 471 -12.43 1.69 -16.17
C ARG A 471 -13.02 1.00 -14.95
N MET A 472 -12.91 1.65 -13.79
CA MET A 472 -13.40 1.11 -12.53
C MET A 472 -14.28 2.09 -11.77
N ARG A 473 -15.16 1.55 -10.94
CA ARG A 473 -15.88 2.30 -9.91
C ARG A 473 -16.07 1.42 -8.68
N TYR A 474 -16.28 2.06 -7.53
CA TYR A 474 -16.56 1.37 -6.27
C TYR A 474 -17.95 1.72 -5.76
N ALA A 475 -18.46 0.88 -4.85
CA ALA A 475 -19.69 1.10 -4.13
C ALA A 475 -19.43 1.15 -2.63
N VAL A 476 -20.07 2.13 -1.98
CA VAL A 476 -20.18 2.23 -0.53
C VAL A 476 -21.60 1.88 -0.08
N ILE A 477 -21.75 1.46 1.16
CA ILE A 477 -23.06 1.34 1.79
C ILE A 477 -23.63 2.75 1.97
N ASP A 478 -24.85 2.94 1.50
CA ASP A 478 -25.55 4.22 1.56
C ASP A 478 -25.90 4.57 3.03
N PRO A 479 -25.31 5.63 3.61
CA PRO A 479 -25.56 6.00 5.00
C PRO A 479 -27.00 6.48 5.21
N ASN A 480 -27.67 6.96 4.15
CA ASN A 480 -29.04 7.44 4.22
C ASN A 480 -30.07 6.34 3.85
N PHE A 481 -29.63 5.24 3.23
CA PHE A 481 -30.44 4.06 2.93
C PHE A 481 -29.69 2.74 3.17
N PRO A 482 -29.37 2.41 4.44
CA PRO A 482 -28.56 1.24 4.76
C PRO A 482 -29.29 -0.08 4.49
N ALA A 483 -28.51 -1.17 4.50
CA ALA A 483 -29.01 -2.53 4.32
C ALA A 483 -30.05 -2.91 5.39
N SER A 484 -29.79 -2.54 6.65
CA SER A 484 -30.72 -2.71 7.76
C SER A 484 -31.70 -1.54 7.83
N GLN A 485 -32.99 -1.85 7.79
CA GLN A 485 -34.05 -0.84 7.95
C GLN A 485 -34.02 -0.17 9.33
N LEU A 486 -33.51 -0.85 10.37
CA LEU A 486 -33.42 -0.30 11.73
C LEU A 486 -32.42 0.86 11.84
N MET A 487 -31.38 0.87 10.99
CA MET A 487 -30.34 1.91 10.99
C MET A 487 -30.71 3.10 10.08
N GLN A 488 -31.86 3.02 9.39
CA GLN A 488 -32.26 4.04 8.44
C GLN A 488 -32.67 5.34 9.17
N PRO A 489 -32.10 6.50 8.81
CA PRO A 489 -32.50 7.77 9.39
C PRO A 489 -33.94 8.13 9.02
N LYS A 490 -34.56 8.99 9.84
CA LYS A 490 -35.91 9.49 9.57
C LYS A 490 -35.90 10.35 8.31
N THR A 491 -36.94 10.26 7.49
CA THR A 491 -37.06 11.10 6.28
C THR A 491 -37.05 12.61 6.59
N SER A 492 -37.42 13.00 7.81
CA SER A 492 -37.37 14.39 8.28
C SER A 492 -35.96 14.95 8.50
N SER A 493 -34.96 14.09 8.78
CA SER A 493 -33.57 14.52 8.98
C SER A 493 -32.78 14.64 7.67
N LEU A 494 -33.35 14.19 6.55
CA LEU A 494 -32.72 14.22 5.23
C LEU A 494 -32.92 15.57 4.53
N ALA A 495 -31.92 15.99 3.76
CA ALA A 495 -32.07 17.11 2.84
C ALA A 495 -33.11 16.79 1.74
N PRO A 496 -33.75 17.80 1.11
CA PRO A 496 -34.85 17.57 0.18
C PRO A 496 -34.50 16.66 -1.01
N GLU A 497 -33.29 16.77 -1.55
CA GLU A 497 -32.83 15.94 -2.68
C GLU A 497 -32.57 14.49 -2.26
N VAL A 498 -31.88 14.31 -1.13
CA VAL A 498 -31.62 13.01 -0.51
C VAL A 498 -32.92 12.30 -0.15
N ALA A 499 -33.88 13.03 0.43
CA ALA A 499 -35.18 12.50 0.80
C ALA A 499 -35.93 11.95 -0.42
N ARG A 500 -35.93 12.66 -1.56
CA ARG A 500 -36.53 12.17 -2.82
C ARG A 500 -35.86 10.88 -3.29
N ARG A 501 -34.53 10.87 -3.38
CA ARG A 501 -33.74 9.69 -3.77
C ARG A 501 -34.02 8.47 -2.89
N VAL A 502 -34.04 8.67 -1.57
CA VAL A 502 -34.31 7.60 -0.60
C VAL A 502 -35.75 7.10 -0.71
N MET A 503 -36.73 7.98 -0.94
CA MET A 503 -38.12 7.57 -1.18
C MET A 503 -38.27 6.75 -2.46
N ASP A 504 -37.58 7.12 -3.54
CA ASP A 504 -37.56 6.36 -4.79
C ASP A 504 -36.94 4.97 -4.56
N LYS A 505 -35.80 4.90 -3.88
CA LYS A 505 -35.17 3.63 -3.47
C LYS A 505 -36.08 2.76 -2.58
N MET A 506 -36.83 3.37 -1.66
CA MET A 506 -37.82 2.67 -0.83
C MET A 506 -38.94 2.08 -1.68
N ASN A 507 -39.48 2.85 -2.62
CA ASN A 507 -40.54 2.38 -3.52
C ASN A 507 -40.06 1.22 -4.40
N ASP A 508 -38.84 1.30 -4.93
CA ASP A 508 -38.27 0.23 -5.74
C ASP A 508 -37.92 -1.00 -4.92
N ALA A 509 -37.47 -0.81 -3.67
CA ALA A 509 -37.24 -1.93 -2.75
C ALA A 509 -38.53 -2.70 -2.43
N VAL A 510 -39.68 -2.01 -2.33
CA VAL A 510 -40.99 -2.65 -2.17
C VAL A 510 -41.39 -3.42 -3.43
N LYS A 511 -41.19 -2.84 -4.63
CA LYS A 511 -41.49 -3.51 -5.91
C LYS A 511 -40.64 -4.76 -6.13
N GLN A 512 -39.33 -4.66 -5.89
CA GLN A 512 -38.36 -5.72 -6.17
C GLN A 512 -38.17 -6.68 -5.00
N LYS A 513 -38.77 -6.40 -3.83
CA LYS A 513 -38.56 -7.12 -2.56
C LYS A 513 -37.08 -7.20 -2.15
N LYS A 514 -36.25 -6.29 -2.64
CA LYS A 514 -34.80 -6.23 -2.40
C LYS A 514 -34.38 -4.78 -2.19
N ARG A 515 -33.68 -4.49 -1.09
CA ARG A 515 -33.15 -3.14 -0.83
C ARG A 515 -31.83 -2.94 -1.57
N ASP A 516 -31.76 -1.89 -2.38
CA ASP A 516 -30.50 -1.45 -2.98
C ASP A 516 -29.82 -0.39 -2.10
N PHE A 517 -28.99 -0.89 -1.20
CA PHE A 517 -28.22 -0.08 -0.25
C PHE A 517 -26.85 0.35 -0.80
N GLN A 518 -26.57 0.08 -2.08
CA GLN A 518 -25.30 0.50 -2.69
C GLN A 518 -25.40 1.92 -3.21
N ARG A 519 -24.31 2.67 -3.08
CA ARG A 519 -24.10 3.94 -3.76
C ARG A 519 -22.78 3.88 -4.50
N TRP A 520 -22.86 4.06 -5.81
CA TRP A 520 -21.72 3.97 -6.72
C TRP A 520 -21.01 5.31 -6.85
N SER A 521 -19.69 5.27 -6.94
CA SER A 521 -18.89 6.41 -7.40
C SER A 521 -19.07 6.63 -8.91
N GLU A 522 -18.59 7.78 -9.39
CA GLU A 522 -18.32 7.96 -10.81
C GLU A 522 -17.26 6.97 -11.30
N TRP A 523 -17.24 6.72 -12.61
CA TRP A 523 -16.22 5.91 -13.26
C TRP A 523 -14.87 6.62 -13.25
N SER A 524 -13.79 5.85 -13.07
CA SER A 524 -12.42 6.32 -13.25
C SER A 524 -12.19 6.78 -14.70
N ALA A 525 -11.14 7.56 -14.90
CA ALA A 525 -10.57 7.73 -16.23
C ALA A 525 -10.19 6.36 -16.83
N PRO A 526 -10.28 6.19 -18.16
CA PRO A 526 -9.80 4.99 -18.83
C PRO A 526 -8.31 4.73 -18.54
N SER A 527 -7.94 3.47 -18.39
CA SER A 527 -6.56 3.02 -18.23
C SER A 527 -5.73 3.29 -19.49
N GLU A 528 -4.40 3.15 -19.34
CA GLU A 528 -3.54 2.95 -20.50
C GLU A 528 -3.93 1.67 -21.27
N PRO A 529 -3.75 1.64 -22.60
CA PRO A 529 -4.04 0.45 -23.39
C PRO A 529 -3.18 -0.74 -22.96
N ALA A 530 -3.82 -1.86 -22.65
CA ALA A 530 -3.17 -3.11 -22.27
C ALA A 530 -3.57 -4.26 -23.19
N SER A 531 -2.63 -5.16 -23.42
CA SER A 531 -2.84 -6.39 -24.20
C SER A 531 -2.36 -7.60 -23.39
N LEU A 532 -2.89 -8.77 -23.73
CA LEU A 532 -2.34 -10.02 -23.21
C LEU A 532 -0.93 -10.23 -23.76
N PRO A 533 0.04 -10.58 -22.90
CA PRO A 533 1.41 -10.82 -23.34
C PRO A 533 1.49 -12.14 -24.12
N THR A 534 2.58 -12.31 -24.86
CA THR A 534 2.97 -13.61 -25.41
C THR A 534 3.21 -14.61 -24.28
N LEU A 535 3.06 -15.91 -24.60
CA LEU A 535 3.44 -16.99 -23.68
C LEU A 535 4.96 -17.27 -23.73
N GLU A 536 5.73 -16.35 -24.30
CA GLU A 536 7.17 -16.43 -24.47
C GLU A 536 7.84 -15.27 -23.76
N SER A 537 8.98 -15.53 -23.13
CA SER A 537 9.88 -14.54 -22.54
C SER A 537 11.31 -14.83 -22.95
N TYR A 538 12.13 -13.78 -23.01
CA TYR A 538 13.53 -13.86 -23.40
C TYR A 538 14.38 -13.17 -22.34
N VAL A 539 15.45 -13.85 -21.96
CA VAL A 539 16.42 -13.39 -20.96
C VAL A 539 17.79 -13.35 -21.61
N ALA A 540 18.42 -12.18 -21.62
CA ALA A 540 19.73 -12.00 -22.22
C ALA A 540 20.86 -12.50 -21.31
N GLY A 541 21.78 -13.27 -21.88
CA GLY A 541 23.05 -13.63 -21.27
C GLY A 541 24.22 -12.86 -21.89
N ALA A 542 25.43 -13.34 -21.59
CA ALA A 542 26.67 -12.72 -22.07
C ALA A 542 26.76 -12.70 -23.61
N VAL A 543 27.30 -11.60 -24.13
CA VAL A 543 27.63 -11.41 -25.55
C VAL A 543 29.12 -11.65 -25.76
N GLU A 544 29.46 -12.53 -26.70
CA GLU A 544 30.82 -12.73 -27.18
C GLU A 544 31.06 -11.82 -28.40
N PRO A 545 31.97 -10.84 -28.30
CA PRO A 545 32.21 -9.93 -29.40
C PRO A 545 32.91 -10.67 -30.55
N GLY A 546 32.43 -10.45 -31.76
CA GLY A 546 33.12 -10.92 -32.95
C GLY A 546 34.54 -10.36 -33.06
N ALA A 547 35.50 -11.15 -33.54
CA ALA A 547 36.89 -10.71 -33.67
C ALA A 547 36.99 -9.52 -34.65
N ALA A 548 37.41 -8.35 -34.17
CA ALA A 548 37.61 -7.17 -35.00
C ALA A 548 39.10 -6.96 -35.32
N SER A 549 39.41 -6.67 -36.58
CA SER A 549 40.76 -6.28 -37.03
C SER A 549 40.74 -4.84 -37.54
N THR A 550 41.66 -4.02 -37.07
CA THR A 550 41.74 -2.61 -37.49
C THR A 550 42.61 -2.50 -38.74
N TRP A 551 42.02 -2.06 -39.85
CA TRP A 551 42.71 -1.87 -41.12
C TRP A 551 42.85 -0.37 -41.41
N ALA A 552 44.00 0.06 -41.91
CA ALA A 552 44.19 1.44 -42.34
C ALA A 552 43.75 1.60 -43.79
N VAL A 553 42.55 2.14 -44.01
CA VAL A 553 42.05 2.48 -45.36
C VAL A 553 42.15 3.99 -45.54
N ALA A 554 42.97 4.43 -46.50
CA ALA A 554 43.21 5.84 -46.79
C ALA A 554 43.63 6.69 -45.56
N GLY A 555 44.45 6.12 -44.66
CA GLY A 555 44.95 6.79 -43.46
C GLY A 555 43.94 6.90 -42.32
N ARG A 556 42.74 6.32 -42.45
CA ARG A 556 41.75 6.21 -41.37
C ARG A 556 41.71 4.78 -40.84
N PRO A 557 41.73 4.56 -39.52
CA PRO A 557 41.51 3.24 -38.95
C PRO A 557 40.04 2.85 -39.15
N VAL A 558 39.80 1.79 -39.93
CA VAL A 558 38.49 1.18 -40.11
C VAL A 558 38.51 -0.18 -39.41
N GLN A 559 37.59 -0.41 -38.49
CA GLN A 559 37.44 -1.72 -37.86
C GLN A 559 36.69 -2.66 -38.81
N TYR A 560 37.34 -3.75 -39.20
CA TYR A 560 36.76 -4.83 -39.99
C TYR A 560 36.43 -6.00 -39.06
N GLN A 561 35.15 -6.31 -38.91
CA GLN A 561 34.68 -7.43 -38.09
C GLN A 561 34.84 -8.73 -38.90
N ARG A 562 35.67 -9.64 -38.40
CA ARG A 562 36.04 -10.90 -39.08
C ARG A 562 35.06 -12.03 -38.77
N ASP A 563 34.62 -12.10 -37.52
CA ASP A 563 33.64 -13.08 -37.05
C ASP A 563 32.39 -12.34 -36.55
N GLU A 564 31.23 -12.97 -36.65
CA GLU A 564 29.98 -12.40 -36.13
C GLU A 564 29.96 -12.47 -34.60
N SER A 565 29.38 -11.46 -33.96
CA SER A 565 29.13 -11.51 -32.52
C SER A 565 28.08 -12.57 -32.20
N LYS A 566 28.31 -13.30 -31.11
CA LYS A 566 27.41 -14.35 -30.62
C LYS A 566 26.85 -13.93 -29.27
N ALA A 567 25.64 -14.35 -28.97
CA ALA A 567 25.05 -14.14 -27.65
C ALA A 567 24.36 -15.40 -27.17
N LYS A 568 24.32 -15.59 -25.85
CA LYS A 568 23.47 -16.59 -25.23
C LYS A 568 22.16 -15.96 -24.80
N VAL A 569 21.05 -16.57 -25.19
CA VAL A 569 19.71 -16.14 -24.78
C VAL A 569 18.99 -17.33 -24.20
N VAL A 570 18.32 -17.16 -23.07
CA VAL A 570 17.34 -18.14 -22.60
C VAL A 570 15.99 -17.73 -23.15
N ALA A 571 15.42 -18.60 -23.97
CA ALA A 571 14.07 -18.48 -24.47
C ALA A 571 13.16 -19.38 -23.64
N THR A 572 12.16 -18.78 -23.00
CA THR A 572 11.25 -19.48 -22.09
C THR A 572 9.85 -19.49 -22.67
N GLN A 573 9.23 -20.67 -22.80
CA GLN A 573 7.83 -20.81 -23.26
C GLN A 573 6.95 -21.39 -22.17
N LEU A 574 5.80 -20.76 -21.94
CA LEU A 574 4.76 -21.28 -21.05
C LEU A 574 3.86 -22.27 -21.79
N ILE A 575 4.01 -23.57 -21.52
CA ILE A 575 3.29 -24.63 -22.23
C ILE A 575 1.97 -24.96 -21.52
N PRO A 576 0.79 -24.74 -22.14
CA PRO A 576 -0.51 -24.96 -21.50
C PRO A 576 -0.77 -26.38 -21.00
N LYS A 577 -0.16 -27.38 -21.65
CA LYS A 577 -0.29 -28.79 -21.27
C LYS A 577 0.29 -29.08 -19.87
N TYR A 578 1.43 -28.46 -19.56
CA TYR A 578 2.16 -28.69 -18.32
C TYR A 578 1.92 -27.57 -17.29
N GLY A 579 1.47 -26.39 -17.73
CA GLY A 579 1.21 -25.25 -16.86
C GLY A 579 2.46 -24.63 -16.26
N VAL A 580 3.61 -24.78 -16.93
CA VAL A 580 4.93 -24.34 -16.47
C VAL A 580 5.74 -23.71 -17.60
N LYS A 581 6.69 -22.88 -17.21
CA LYS A 581 7.69 -22.25 -18.07
C LYS A 581 8.79 -23.26 -18.40
N VAL A 582 9.09 -23.42 -19.68
CA VAL A 582 10.15 -24.29 -20.20
C VAL A 582 11.28 -23.43 -20.74
N PRO A 583 12.41 -23.30 -20.02
CA PRO A 583 13.56 -22.54 -20.46
C PRO A 583 14.41 -23.35 -21.45
N MET A 584 14.91 -22.69 -22.50
CA MET A 584 15.85 -23.25 -23.48
C MET A 584 16.99 -22.26 -23.74
N GLU A 585 18.23 -22.69 -23.52
CA GLU A 585 19.43 -21.89 -23.82
C GLU A 585 19.73 -21.99 -25.33
N ILE A 586 19.71 -20.85 -26.02
CA ILE A 586 19.92 -20.71 -27.46
C ILE A 586 21.14 -19.81 -27.71
N GLU A 587 22.09 -20.28 -28.52
CA GLU A 587 23.16 -19.43 -29.05
C GLU A 587 22.66 -18.72 -30.31
N VAL A 588 22.74 -17.39 -30.31
CA VAL A 588 22.15 -16.54 -31.34
C VAL A 588 23.18 -15.60 -31.95
N PHE A 589 22.96 -15.24 -33.20
CA PHE A 589 23.74 -14.28 -33.97
C PHE A 589 22.78 -13.26 -34.59
N LYS A 590 23.34 -12.17 -35.15
CA LYS A 590 22.55 -11.13 -35.80
C LYS A 590 21.73 -11.70 -36.96
N GLY A 591 20.42 -11.46 -36.96
CA GLY A 591 19.48 -12.02 -37.93
C GLY A 591 19.03 -13.46 -37.63
N GLY A 592 19.51 -14.07 -36.54
CA GLY A 592 19.06 -15.37 -36.08
C GLY A 592 17.63 -15.34 -35.56
N VAL A 593 16.90 -16.44 -35.76
CA VAL A 593 15.54 -16.64 -35.25
C VAL A 593 15.62 -17.50 -34.00
N LEU A 594 14.87 -17.13 -32.96
CA LEU A 594 14.82 -17.83 -31.68
C LEU A 594 13.93 -19.08 -31.77
N SER A 595 14.18 -20.00 -32.72
CA SER A 595 13.44 -21.26 -32.80
C SER A 595 14.39 -22.44 -32.74
N GLN A 596 14.16 -23.34 -31.78
CA GLN A 596 15.02 -24.49 -31.55
C GLN A 596 14.21 -25.70 -31.08
N LYS A 597 14.62 -26.88 -31.54
CA LYS A 597 14.24 -28.17 -30.94
C LYS A 597 15.42 -28.68 -30.13
N ALA A 598 15.17 -29.12 -28.91
CA ALA A 598 16.17 -29.79 -28.09
C ALA A 598 15.73 -31.23 -27.80
N GLU A 599 16.68 -32.11 -27.50
CA GLU A 599 16.38 -33.49 -27.11
C GLU A 599 15.73 -33.56 -25.71
N PHE A 600 16.11 -32.63 -24.83
CA PHE A 600 15.50 -32.45 -23.53
C PHE A 600 15.63 -31.00 -23.05
N ALA A 601 14.75 -30.60 -22.13
CA ALA A 601 14.91 -29.40 -21.31
C ALA A 601 14.66 -29.72 -19.84
N ASP A 602 15.42 -29.08 -18.97
CA ASP A 602 15.23 -29.15 -17.53
C ASP A 602 14.12 -28.16 -17.13
N VAL A 603 13.07 -28.68 -16.50
CA VAL A 603 11.88 -27.91 -16.10
C VAL A 603 11.65 -28.10 -14.62
N VAL A 604 11.44 -27.00 -13.90
CA VAL A 604 11.11 -27.05 -12.47
C VAL A 604 9.63 -27.40 -12.31
N ASP A 605 9.35 -28.43 -11.53
CA ASP A 605 8.00 -28.66 -11.01
C ASP A 605 7.69 -27.64 -9.90
N PRO A 606 6.77 -26.68 -10.13
CA PRO A 606 6.49 -25.62 -9.17
C PRO A 606 5.89 -26.10 -7.84
N ILE A 607 5.36 -27.32 -7.78
CA ILE A 607 4.74 -27.85 -6.55
C ILE A 607 5.81 -28.54 -5.68
N THR A 608 6.61 -29.41 -6.28
CA THR A 608 7.61 -30.22 -5.56
C THR A 608 9.02 -29.59 -5.54
N LEU A 609 9.24 -28.58 -6.39
CA LEU A 609 10.53 -27.97 -6.72
C LEU A 609 11.56 -28.95 -7.30
N GLU A 610 11.11 -30.13 -7.73
CA GLU A 610 11.98 -31.10 -8.40
C GLU A 610 12.23 -30.67 -9.84
N ILE A 611 13.48 -30.77 -10.27
CA ILE A 611 13.85 -30.53 -11.66
C ILE A 611 13.55 -31.81 -12.44
N LYS A 612 12.66 -31.71 -13.43
CA LYS A 612 12.21 -32.80 -14.29
C LYS A 612 12.78 -32.63 -15.70
N LYS A 613 13.01 -33.74 -16.37
CA LYS A 613 13.47 -33.76 -17.76
C LYS A 613 12.27 -33.84 -18.69
N LEU A 614 12.04 -32.79 -19.47
CA LEU A 614 11.02 -32.77 -20.52
C LEU A 614 11.66 -33.25 -21.83
N PRO A 615 11.22 -34.37 -22.43
CA PRO A 615 11.76 -34.86 -23.69
C PRO A 615 11.22 -34.08 -24.90
N ASP A 616 12.08 -33.89 -25.90
CA ASP A 616 11.79 -33.27 -27.20
C ASP A 616 11.00 -31.94 -27.15
N PRO A 617 11.36 -30.96 -26.31
CA PRO A 617 10.73 -29.64 -26.34
C PRO A 617 11.04 -28.93 -27.65
N GLU A 618 9.98 -28.38 -28.25
CA GLU A 618 10.06 -27.57 -29.46
C GLU A 618 9.63 -26.14 -29.14
N PHE A 619 10.57 -25.21 -29.26
CA PHE A 619 10.33 -23.78 -29.16
C PHE A 619 10.15 -23.22 -30.57
N VAL A 620 8.91 -23.00 -30.97
CA VAL A 620 8.56 -22.36 -32.25
C VAL A 620 8.35 -20.87 -32.02
N SER A 621 9.30 -20.05 -32.45
CA SER A 621 9.13 -18.59 -32.40
C SER A 621 9.58 -17.91 -33.68
N SER A 622 8.86 -16.85 -34.05
CA SER A 622 9.26 -15.94 -35.14
C SER A 622 10.10 -14.75 -34.64
N SER A 623 10.44 -14.73 -33.35
CA SER A 623 11.25 -13.67 -32.78
C SER A 623 12.67 -13.69 -33.35
N THR A 624 13.13 -12.52 -33.81
CA THR A 624 14.38 -12.40 -34.57
C THR A 624 15.33 -11.43 -33.88
N VAL A 625 16.60 -11.79 -33.78
CA VAL A 625 17.64 -10.90 -33.24
C VAL A 625 18.02 -9.87 -34.30
N VAL A 626 17.83 -8.59 -33.99
CA VAL A 626 18.10 -7.46 -34.90
C VAL A 626 19.55 -7.01 -34.79
N ASP A 627 20.06 -6.87 -33.57
CA ASP A 627 21.44 -6.47 -33.32
C ASP A 627 21.96 -6.95 -31.97
N LEU A 628 23.29 -7.04 -31.87
CA LEU A 628 24.02 -7.46 -30.69
C LEU A 628 25.16 -6.46 -30.42
N ASP A 629 25.26 -5.98 -29.18
CA ASP A 629 26.38 -5.14 -28.74
C ASP A 629 26.87 -5.59 -27.36
N GLY A 630 28.09 -5.19 -26.99
CA GLY A 630 28.71 -5.57 -25.71
C GLY A 630 29.76 -6.69 -25.81
N GLY A 631 30.21 -7.15 -24.64
CA GLY A 631 31.23 -8.20 -24.50
C GLY A 631 32.68 -7.74 -24.70
N ARG A 632 32.91 -6.46 -25.03
CA ARG A 632 34.25 -5.92 -25.27
C ARG A 632 34.98 -5.67 -23.94
N PRO A 633 36.29 -5.89 -23.85
CA PRO A 633 37.03 -5.62 -22.62
C PRO A 633 37.00 -4.12 -22.30
N LEU A 634 36.69 -3.77 -21.05
CA LEU A 634 36.65 -2.41 -20.58
C LEU A 634 38.08 -1.82 -20.57
N LYS A 635 38.21 -0.55 -20.99
CA LYS A 635 39.52 0.14 -21.01
C LYS A 635 40.14 0.30 -19.62
N ILE A 636 39.31 0.28 -18.58
CA ILE A 636 39.70 0.48 -17.18
C ILE A 636 40.22 -0.83 -16.56
N ALA A 637 39.71 -1.98 -17.00
CA ALA A 637 39.99 -3.30 -16.43
C ALA A 637 39.87 -4.36 -17.53
N SER A 638 40.99 -4.97 -17.93
CA SER A 638 41.05 -5.95 -19.03
C SER A 638 40.34 -7.29 -18.71
N ASP A 639 40.05 -7.51 -17.44
CA ASP A 639 39.34 -8.63 -16.86
C ASP A 639 37.81 -8.43 -16.80
N LEU A 640 37.32 -7.22 -17.09
CA LEU A 640 35.90 -6.92 -17.14
C LEU A 640 35.45 -6.63 -18.58
N THR A 641 34.26 -7.08 -18.92
CA THR A 641 33.64 -6.86 -20.22
C THR A 641 32.49 -5.87 -20.15
N GLU A 642 32.26 -5.12 -21.22
CA GLU A 642 31.06 -4.32 -21.42
C GLU A 642 29.84 -5.25 -21.39
N PRO A 643 28.74 -4.85 -20.73
CA PRO A 643 27.54 -5.68 -20.65
C PRO A 643 26.93 -5.91 -22.02
N GLY A 644 26.44 -7.12 -22.24
CA GLY A 644 25.73 -7.51 -23.44
C GLY A 644 24.38 -6.81 -23.59
N MET A 645 24.08 -6.31 -24.79
CA MET A 645 22.77 -5.80 -25.18
C MET A 645 22.27 -6.53 -26.41
N ILE A 646 21.02 -6.97 -26.36
CA ILE A 646 20.37 -7.75 -27.41
C ILE A 646 19.10 -7.02 -27.84
N LEU A 647 19.09 -6.53 -29.08
CA LEU A 647 17.89 -5.97 -29.70
C LEU A 647 17.17 -7.07 -30.46
N MET A 648 15.91 -7.32 -30.15
CA MET A 648 15.09 -8.35 -30.78
C MET A 648 13.73 -7.82 -31.23
N PHE A 649 13.21 -8.42 -32.28
CA PHE A 649 11.86 -8.21 -32.78
C PHE A 649 11.01 -9.40 -32.33
N ASP A 650 9.98 -9.16 -31.54
CA ASP A 650 9.12 -10.23 -31.01
C ASP A 650 8.01 -10.65 -31.99
N GLN A 651 7.27 -11.71 -31.65
CA GLN A 651 6.15 -12.19 -32.46
C GLN A 651 4.98 -11.21 -32.57
N SER A 652 4.86 -10.28 -31.61
CA SER A 652 3.82 -9.24 -31.62
C SER A 652 4.19 -8.06 -32.52
N GLY A 653 5.41 -8.07 -33.07
CA GLY A 653 5.94 -7.03 -33.92
C GLY A 653 6.54 -5.85 -33.16
N GLN A 654 6.81 -6.01 -31.86
CA GLN A 654 7.45 -4.99 -31.03
C GLN A 654 8.96 -5.21 -30.97
N LEU A 655 9.70 -4.10 -30.89
CA LEU A 655 11.13 -4.11 -30.63
C LEU A 655 11.37 -4.16 -29.13
N GLN A 656 12.10 -5.17 -28.67
CA GLN A 656 12.54 -5.32 -27.29
C GLN A 656 14.06 -5.20 -27.21
N LEU A 657 14.54 -4.39 -26.27
CA LEU A 657 15.95 -4.32 -25.92
C LEU A 657 16.14 -5.06 -24.59
N ARG A 658 17.02 -6.06 -24.58
CA ARG A 658 17.40 -6.84 -23.40
C ARG A 658 18.85 -6.57 -23.04
N ASN A 659 19.15 -6.56 -21.75
CA ASN A 659 20.45 -6.21 -21.20
C ASN A 659 20.89 -7.29 -20.22
N GLU A 660 22.12 -7.75 -20.36
CA GLU A 660 22.73 -8.77 -19.51
C GLU A 660 22.68 -8.42 -18.03
N ILE A 661 22.81 -7.14 -17.64
CA ILE A 661 22.82 -6.74 -16.23
C ILE A 661 21.45 -6.92 -15.58
N ASP A 662 20.40 -6.43 -16.26
CA ASP A 662 19.04 -6.46 -15.72
C ASP A 662 18.50 -7.90 -15.69
N ASP A 663 18.92 -8.72 -16.65
CA ASP A 663 18.51 -10.10 -16.83
C ASP A 663 19.40 -11.11 -16.10
N GLN A 664 20.52 -10.67 -15.47
CA GLN A 664 21.56 -11.56 -14.94
C GLN A 664 21.03 -12.58 -13.93
N GLU A 665 20.19 -12.13 -12.99
CA GLU A 665 19.63 -12.98 -11.95
C GLU A 665 18.72 -14.06 -12.54
N LEU A 666 17.78 -13.65 -13.40
CA LEU A 666 16.88 -14.57 -14.10
C LEU A 666 17.66 -15.55 -14.99
N PHE A 667 18.68 -15.07 -15.70
CA PHE A 667 19.53 -15.91 -16.55
C PHE A 667 20.22 -17.01 -15.73
N ARG A 668 20.78 -16.65 -14.56
CA ARG A 668 21.43 -17.62 -13.66
C ARG A 668 20.45 -18.65 -13.11
N ILE A 669 19.22 -18.22 -12.77
CA ILE A 669 18.16 -19.09 -12.26
C ILE A 669 17.71 -20.07 -13.34
N GLU A 670 17.37 -19.59 -14.53
CA GLU A 670 16.84 -20.42 -15.61
C GLU A 670 17.90 -21.37 -16.22
N THR A 671 19.18 -20.99 -16.20
CA THR A 671 20.27 -21.86 -16.68
C THR A 671 20.84 -22.78 -15.62
N PHE A 672 20.40 -22.69 -14.36
CA PHE A 672 20.99 -23.37 -13.20
C PHE A 672 22.50 -23.11 -13.07
N ALA A 673 22.93 -21.86 -13.28
CA ALA A 673 24.34 -21.47 -13.34
C ALA A 673 25.12 -21.86 -12.07
N ASP A 674 24.52 -21.66 -10.89
CA ASP A 674 25.11 -22.03 -9.60
C ASP A 674 25.42 -23.54 -9.49
N GLU A 675 24.57 -24.40 -10.07
CA GLU A 675 24.79 -25.85 -10.10
C GLU A 675 25.92 -26.21 -11.07
N LYS A 676 26.03 -25.47 -12.18
CA LYS A 676 27.09 -25.59 -13.20
C LYS A 676 28.43 -25.01 -12.73
N GLY A 677 28.44 -24.20 -11.67
CA GLY A 677 29.65 -23.55 -11.13
C GLY A 677 30.02 -22.25 -11.84
N LEU A 678 29.03 -21.53 -12.40
CA LEU A 678 29.18 -20.31 -13.21
C LEU A 678 28.82 -19.02 -12.46
#